data_AF-A0A2D8PA35-F1
#
_entry.id   AF-A0A2D8PA35-F1
#
_cell.length_a   1.000
_cell.length_b   1.000
_cell.length_c   1.000
_cell.angle_alpha   90.00
_cell.angle_beta   90.00
_cell.angle_gamma   90.00
#
_symmetry.space_group_name_H-M   'P 1'
#
loop_
_entity.id
_entity.type
_entity.pdbx_description
1 polymer ?
#
loop_
_entity_poly.entity_id
_entity_poly.type
_entity_poly.pdbx_seq_one_letter_code
_entity_poly.pdbx_strand_id
1 'polypeptide(L)'
;MTSPLPLDGVRVLDATHVIAGPYATYQLALMGAEVTRVERVMGNDFVRTHGGTEDMRKRRLGASFLSQNACKRSIALNLKDFDAVRVFKSLAREADVVIENFRPGVVDRLGIGYEELLKVNPRLIYVSMSGYGAEGPMAEFPAYDHILQGFTGLMAMTGTEDSGPMRVGFPITDYIAGQTAANAVLMALIQRDRNGVASQKVELSMLDSVVSMMSAYGVDYHTTGNLRGLEGNTPFSASPFSGRFSTQEGYLVVTANTGQQARALCEILKQPGLLREDDDDAVRDALAEAFSAKAALDWESILNEAGVPAAAVRDLAQVLDHPQLASNGLMRDLPVPQVGSSVPVSGLPVRSSGWAQRELTPAPEFGQDTRAILTALGYDSRQIDHLQAKGAIDYEPSFEIGRTSEMFKALVVEKDPDGKTFAKVSDLTEDDLPPGEVTVAVEYSSLNYKDGLCLGSGGGLVREYPHVPGIDLAGTVETSSDPRYKPGDKVVLTGWRVGEIHWGGYAQKARLKASWLVPLQDGLTTRQAMAVGTAGLTAMLAVLALEKQGLTPEAGPVLVTGASGGVGSVATSILSNLGYEVAAVTGRPEGADYLRSLGASEIVPRDELAEVSERPLEKERWAGCVDAVGGPMLARILGQIKYGGSVASIGLAGGADLPARVIPFLLRGVNLLGIDSVMQPYDSRVEAWRRVATDLPLSRLEEISTVASLEDLPALGEAILAGRVKGRVLVDPNQ
;
A
#
# COMPACT_ATOMS: atom_id res chain seq x y z
N MET A 1 16.66 38.80 27.21
CA MET A 1 16.62 37.34 27.39
C MET A 1 15.16 36.95 27.33
N THR A 2 14.75 36.15 26.35
CA THR A 2 13.40 35.61 26.26
C THR A 2 13.14 34.76 27.51
N SER A 3 11.97 34.90 28.14
CA SER A 3 11.59 34.02 29.24
C SER A 3 11.62 32.55 28.77
N PRO A 4 12.18 31.62 29.55
CA PRO A 4 12.26 30.22 29.16
C PRO A 4 10.85 29.64 28.93
N LEU A 5 10.71 28.76 27.95
CA LEU A 5 9.47 28.02 27.71
C LEU A 5 9.31 26.90 28.76
N PRO A 6 8.08 26.44 29.03
CA PRO A 6 7.80 25.47 30.10
C PRO A 6 8.58 24.15 30.03
N LEU A 7 8.95 23.69 28.83
CA LEU A 7 9.67 22.44 28.60
C LEU A 7 11.09 22.66 28.04
N ASP A 8 11.65 23.86 28.22
CA ASP A 8 13.06 24.10 27.85
C ASP A 8 13.97 23.10 28.58
N GLY A 9 14.84 22.44 27.83
CA GLY A 9 15.75 21.40 28.33
C GLY A 9 15.16 19.99 28.38
N VAL A 10 13.87 19.79 28.05
CA VAL A 10 13.27 18.46 27.93
C VAL A 10 13.51 17.89 26.54
N ARG A 11 14.09 16.69 26.46
CA ARG A 11 14.35 15.98 25.20
C ARG A 11 13.35 14.86 24.95
N VAL A 12 12.70 14.88 23.80
CA VAL A 12 11.67 13.89 23.41
C VAL A 12 12.14 13.14 22.17
N LEU A 13 12.20 11.82 22.26
CA LEU A 13 12.38 10.93 21.12
C LEU A 13 11.01 10.44 20.65
N ASP A 14 10.61 10.93 19.48
CA ASP A 14 9.29 10.71 18.88
C ASP A 14 9.36 9.56 17.87
N ALA A 15 8.97 8.35 18.28
CA ALA A 15 8.85 7.18 17.41
C ALA A 15 7.40 6.95 16.95
N THR A 16 6.63 8.03 16.79
CA THR A 16 5.21 7.96 16.42
C THR A 16 4.96 8.21 14.94
N HIS A 17 3.81 7.77 14.44
CA HIS A 17 3.37 7.92 13.05
C HIS A 17 1.91 8.34 12.96
N VAL A 18 1.47 8.78 11.78
CA VAL A 18 0.09 9.23 11.51
C VAL A 18 -0.23 10.54 12.25
N ILE A 19 -1.22 10.58 13.15
CA ILE A 19 -1.77 11.83 13.72
C ILE A 19 -1.66 11.87 15.24
N ALA A 20 -2.21 10.88 15.97
CA ALA A 20 -2.31 10.96 17.44
C ALA A 20 -0.97 11.25 18.15
N GLY A 21 0.05 10.44 17.86
CA GLY A 21 1.38 10.62 18.43
C GLY A 21 2.10 11.89 17.94
N PRO A 22 2.15 12.16 16.62
CA PRO A 22 2.79 13.37 16.10
C PRO A 22 2.15 14.67 16.59
N TYR A 23 0.82 14.69 16.79
CA TYR A 23 0.12 15.79 17.43
C TYR A 23 0.58 15.97 18.88
N ALA A 24 0.67 14.89 19.67
CA ALA A 24 1.13 14.96 21.06
C ALA A 24 2.54 15.59 21.15
N THR A 25 3.47 15.12 20.33
CA THR A 25 4.85 15.61 20.33
C THR A 25 4.99 17.01 19.75
N TYR A 26 4.08 17.43 18.87
CA TYR A 26 3.98 18.83 18.44
C TYR A 26 3.59 19.75 19.60
N GLN A 27 2.59 19.37 20.41
CA GLN A 27 2.22 20.16 21.59
C GLN A 27 3.41 20.33 22.53
N LEU A 28 4.19 19.26 22.77
CA LEU A 28 5.41 19.32 23.58
C LEU A 28 6.49 20.23 22.96
N ALA A 29 6.70 20.15 21.64
CA ALA A 29 7.63 21.02 20.93
C ALA A 29 7.24 22.50 21.09
N LEU A 30 5.95 22.83 20.91
CA LEU A 30 5.43 24.19 21.10
C LEU A 30 5.62 24.71 22.53
N MET A 31 5.64 23.83 23.53
CA MET A 31 5.94 24.16 24.93
C MET A 31 7.45 24.25 25.24
N GLY A 32 8.33 24.03 24.27
CA GLY A 32 9.79 24.21 24.43
C GLY A 32 10.62 22.94 24.29
N ALA A 33 10.01 21.75 24.24
CA ALA A 33 10.77 20.51 24.18
C ALA A 33 11.61 20.39 22.90
N GLU A 34 12.79 19.77 23.02
CA GLU A 34 13.63 19.35 21.90
C GLU A 34 13.13 18.00 21.38
N VAL A 35 12.38 18.02 20.28
CA VAL A 35 11.76 16.81 19.73
C VAL A 35 12.56 16.28 18.54
N THR A 36 13.02 15.04 18.64
CA THR A 36 13.65 14.29 17.54
C THR A 36 12.70 13.20 17.08
N ARG A 37 12.15 13.35 15.87
CA ARG A 37 11.28 12.38 15.21
C ARG A 37 12.12 11.27 14.57
N VAL A 38 11.82 10.03 14.92
CA VAL A 38 12.39 8.83 14.31
C VAL A 38 11.47 8.35 13.21
N GLU A 39 11.97 8.39 11.99
CA GLU A 39 11.24 8.01 10.80
C GLU A 39 11.71 6.67 10.27
N ARG A 40 10.78 5.92 9.68
CA ARG A 40 11.12 4.63 9.08
C ARG A 40 11.74 4.83 7.70
N VAL A 41 12.92 4.27 7.48
CA VAL A 41 13.55 4.13 6.15
C VAL A 41 12.62 3.36 5.21
N MET A 42 12.45 3.84 3.97
CA MET A 42 11.46 3.34 3.01
C MET A 42 10.01 3.38 3.54
N GLY A 43 9.72 4.23 4.53
CA GLY A 43 8.40 4.39 5.12
C GLY A 43 7.52 5.34 4.30
N ASN A 44 6.25 4.98 4.15
CA ASN A 44 5.23 5.74 3.43
C ASN A 44 4.20 6.35 4.40
N ASP A 45 4.66 7.07 5.43
CA ASP A 45 3.75 7.75 6.36
C ASP A 45 2.87 8.76 5.59
N PHE A 46 1.58 8.45 5.48
CA PHE A 46 0.68 9.13 4.54
C PHE A 46 0.56 10.63 4.83
N VAL A 47 0.80 11.06 6.08
CA VAL A 47 0.73 12.48 6.45
C VAL A 47 1.76 13.32 5.70
N ARG A 48 2.86 12.70 5.24
CA ARG A 48 3.87 13.37 4.40
C ARG A 48 3.35 13.76 3.03
N THR A 49 2.29 13.14 2.53
CA THR A 49 1.73 13.44 1.19
C THR A 49 0.26 13.84 1.24
N HIS A 50 -0.36 13.90 2.42
CA HIS A 50 -1.76 14.24 2.59
C HIS A 50 -1.98 15.76 2.73
N GLY A 51 -2.79 16.31 1.82
CA GLY A 51 -3.12 17.73 1.74
C GLY A 51 -1.95 18.62 1.32
N GLY A 52 -2.22 19.91 1.16
CA GLY A 52 -1.24 20.90 0.70
C GLY A 52 -1.17 21.02 -0.83
N THR A 53 -0.25 21.85 -1.32
CA THR A 53 -0.03 22.04 -2.75
C THR A 53 0.68 20.84 -3.38
N GLU A 54 0.71 20.81 -4.72
CA GLU A 54 1.44 19.76 -5.44
C GLU A 54 2.94 19.72 -5.08
N ASP A 55 3.59 20.89 -5.02
CA ASP A 55 5.03 20.99 -4.70
C ASP A 55 5.33 20.52 -3.26
N MET A 56 4.46 20.87 -2.31
CA MET A 56 4.53 20.36 -0.93
C MET A 56 4.44 18.83 -0.88
N ARG A 57 3.49 18.23 -1.63
CA ARG A 57 3.32 16.77 -1.65
C ARG A 57 4.51 16.06 -2.29
N LYS A 58 5.04 16.58 -3.40
CA LYS A 58 6.24 16.05 -4.06
C LYS A 58 7.45 16.04 -3.12
N ARG A 59 7.60 17.08 -2.31
CA ARG A 59 8.66 17.19 -1.28
C ARG A 59 8.34 16.46 0.03
N ARG A 60 7.24 15.70 0.09
CA ARG A 60 6.82 14.96 1.29
C ARG A 60 6.58 15.87 2.50
N LEU A 61 6.08 17.08 2.24
CA LEU A 61 5.69 18.13 3.19
C LEU A 61 4.18 18.40 3.10
N GLY A 62 3.37 17.36 3.05
CA GLY A 62 1.90 17.45 3.03
C GLY A 62 1.35 18.27 4.22
N ALA A 63 0.18 18.87 4.04
CA ALA A 63 -0.42 19.76 5.04
C ALA A 63 -0.59 19.08 6.42
N SER A 64 -0.91 17.79 6.47
CA SER A 64 -1.00 17.05 7.74
C SER A 64 0.34 16.83 8.43
N PHE A 65 1.43 16.70 7.67
CA PHE A 65 2.76 16.64 8.24
C PHE A 65 3.18 18.01 8.77
N LEU A 66 3.00 19.07 7.99
CA LEU A 66 3.34 20.44 8.37
C LEU A 66 2.61 20.89 9.65
N SER A 67 1.33 20.53 9.80
CA SER A 67 0.52 20.93 10.96
C SER A 67 0.93 20.27 12.28
N GLN A 68 1.80 19.24 12.25
CA GLN A 68 2.14 18.42 13.42
C GLN A 68 3.65 18.20 13.59
N ASN A 69 4.51 18.70 12.69
CA ASN A 69 5.94 18.38 12.74
C ASN A 69 6.86 19.60 12.62
N ALA A 70 6.31 20.81 12.66
CA ALA A 70 7.10 22.01 12.92
C ALA A 70 7.79 21.91 14.30
N CYS A 71 8.90 22.65 14.47
CA CYS A 71 9.71 22.63 15.69
C CYS A 71 10.38 21.28 16.04
N LYS A 72 10.37 20.30 15.12
CA LYS A 72 11.02 18.99 15.32
C LYS A 72 12.28 18.86 14.46
N ARG A 73 13.13 17.92 14.84
CA ARG A 73 14.21 17.37 14.01
C ARG A 73 13.81 16.00 13.48
N SER A 74 14.38 15.56 12.37
CA SER A 74 14.13 14.23 11.81
C SER A 74 15.39 13.38 11.68
N ILE A 75 15.31 12.14 12.16
CA ILE A 75 16.27 11.08 11.85
C ILE A 75 15.55 9.88 11.22
N ALA A 76 16.03 9.36 10.10
CA ALA A 76 15.48 8.14 9.52
C ALA A 76 16.29 6.90 9.91
N LEU A 77 15.63 5.95 10.56
CA LEU A 77 16.20 4.70 11.06
C LEU A 77 15.39 3.50 10.57
N ASN A 78 16.08 2.47 10.08
CA ASN A 78 15.50 1.17 9.84
C ASN A 78 15.56 0.33 11.11
N LEU A 79 14.55 0.43 11.98
CA LEU A 79 14.53 -0.24 13.28
C LEU A 79 14.50 -1.79 13.22
N LYS A 80 14.52 -2.39 12.02
CA LYS A 80 14.76 -3.84 11.84
C LYS A 80 16.26 -4.18 11.75
N ASP A 81 17.11 -3.19 11.50
CA ASP A 81 18.56 -3.34 11.48
C ASP A 81 19.14 -3.13 12.89
N PHE A 82 20.03 -4.02 13.30
CA PHE A 82 20.63 -4.01 14.63
C PHE A 82 21.42 -2.73 14.92
N ASP A 83 22.14 -2.17 13.95
CA ASP A 83 22.92 -0.95 14.16
C ASP A 83 22.03 0.29 14.23
N ALA A 84 20.92 0.32 13.49
CA ALA A 84 19.90 1.37 13.64
C ALA A 84 19.24 1.34 15.03
N VAL A 85 18.96 0.16 15.56
CA VAL A 85 18.47 0.00 16.95
C VAL A 85 19.51 0.50 17.95
N ARG A 86 20.82 0.30 17.70
CA ARG A 86 21.88 0.87 18.55
C ARG A 86 21.92 2.40 18.49
N VAL A 87 21.69 3.00 17.32
CA VAL A 87 21.54 4.46 17.18
C VAL A 87 20.35 4.93 18.00
N PHE A 88 19.19 4.28 17.87
CA PHE A 88 18.00 4.60 18.65
C PHE A 88 18.25 4.54 20.16
N LYS A 89 18.90 3.47 20.64
CA LYS A 89 19.27 3.33 22.06
C LYS A 89 20.25 4.41 22.52
N SER A 90 21.10 4.93 21.63
CA SER A 90 22.00 6.04 21.95
C SER A 90 21.25 7.36 22.09
N LEU A 91 20.24 7.61 21.24
CA LEU A 91 19.32 8.74 21.41
C LEU A 91 18.50 8.63 22.70
N ALA A 92 17.94 7.45 22.97
CA ALA A 92 17.14 7.20 24.17
C ALA A 92 17.95 7.35 25.47
N ARG A 93 19.28 7.16 25.43
CA ARG A 93 20.19 7.45 26.56
C ARG A 93 20.15 8.92 26.98
N GLU A 94 19.98 9.82 26.03
CA GLU A 94 19.98 11.27 26.25
C GLU A 94 18.57 11.88 26.33
N ALA A 95 17.54 11.09 26.03
CA ALA A 95 16.16 11.54 26.05
C ALA A 95 15.57 11.56 27.47
N ASP A 96 14.69 12.51 27.74
CA ASP A 96 13.83 12.49 28.92
C ASP A 96 12.60 11.61 28.70
N VAL A 97 12.07 11.67 27.48
CA VAL A 97 10.82 11.04 27.09
C VAL A 97 11.04 10.28 25.79
N VAL A 98 10.59 9.03 25.73
CA VAL A 98 10.37 8.29 24.48
C VAL A 98 8.87 8.09 24.33
N ILE A 99 8.32 8.39 23.16
CA ILE A 99 6.91 8.19 22.86
C ILE A 99 6.74 7.42 21.56
N GLU A 100 5.84 6.44 21.58
CA GLU A 100 5.55 5.59 20.44
C GLU A 100 4.07 5.19 20.39
N ASN A 101 3.60 4.87 19.18
CA ASN A 101 2.23 4.44 18.95
C ASN A 101 2.14 3.18 18.09
N PHE A 102 3.06 2.23 18.29
CA PHE A 102 3.00 0.93 17.63
C PHE A 102 1.96 0.02 18.28
N ARG A 103 1.55 -1.02 17.54
CA ARG A 103 0.76 -2.10 18.15
C ARG A 103 1.56 -2.79 19.27
N PRO A 104 0.89 -3.26 20.34
CA PRO A 104 1.53 -4.03 21.40
C PRO A 104 2.44 -5.15 20.87
N GLY A 105 3.60 -5.32 21.51
CA GLY A 105 4.63 -6.29 21.14
C GLY A 105 5.52 -5.93 19.95
N VAL A 106 5.22 -4.88 19.17
CA VAL A 106 6.10 -4.45 18.06
C VAL A 106 7.43 -3.91 18.59
N VAL A 107 7.39 -2.99 19.55
CA VAL A 107 8.59 -2.35 20.12
C VAL A 107 9.52 -3.34 20.82
N ASP A 108 8.96 -4.38 21.44
CA ASP A 108 9.73 -5.44 22.09
C ASP A 108 10.49 -6.27 21.06
N ARG A 109 9.83 -6.64 19.94
CA ARG A 109 10.49 -7.34 18.81
C ARG A 109 11.57 -6.49 18.14
N LEU A 110 11.38 -5.18 18.07
CA LEU A 110 12.38 -4.24 17.54
C LEU A 110 13.52 -3.97 18.54
N GLY A 111 13.39 -4.38 19.80
CA GLY A 111 14.39 -4.14 20.85
C GLY A 111 14.44 -2.70 21.36
N ILE A 112 13.37 -1.93 21.18
CA ILE A 112 13.22 -0.55 21.63
C ILE A 112 12.09 -0.37 22.66
N GLY A 113 11.56 -1.47 23.21
CA GLY A 113 10.57 -1.44 24.27
C GLY A 113 11.12 -0.91 25.59
N TYR A 114 10.22 -0.57 26.53
CA TYR A 114 10.54 0.06 27.81
C TYR A 114 11.67 -0.64 28.57
N GLU A 115 11.57 -1.96 28.76
CA GLU A 115 12.56 -2.76 29.50
C GLU A 115 13.95 -2.72 28.87
N GLU A 116 14.03 -2.65 27.54
CA GLU A 116 15.30 -2.54 26.82
C GLU A 116 15.91 -1.15 26.92
N LEU A 117 15.09 -0.11 26.87
CA LEU A 117 15.56 1.27 26.97
C LEU A 117 15.93 1.67 28.41
N LEU A 118 15.29 1.07 29.41
CA LEU A 118 15.61 1.30 30.82
C LEU A 118 17.06 0.88 31.14
N LYS A 119 17.60 -0.13 30.44
CA LYS A 119 18.99 -0.58 30.57
C LYS A 119 20.01 0.48 30.14
N VAL A 120 19.63 1.38 29.22
CA VAL A 120 20.51 2.46 28.75
C VAL A 120 20.16 3.80 29.40
N ASN A 121 18.93 3.98 29.89
CA ASN A 121 18.48 5.18 30.57
C ASN A 121 17.54 4.84 31.75
N PRO A 122 18.07 4.70 32.98
CA PRO A 122 17.26 4.44 34.18
C PRO A 122 16.34 5.59 34.61
N ARG A 123 16.36 6.73 33.90
CA ARG A 123 15.54 7.92 34.18
C ARG A 123 14.41 8.17 33.19
N LEU A 124 14.24 7.24 32.25
CA LEU A 124 13.36 7.40 31.10
C LEU A 124 11.88 7.46 31.49
N ILE A 125 11.17 8.42 30.91
CA ILE A 125 9.71 8.36 30.79
C ILE A 125 9.38 7.74 29.44
N TYR A 126 8.69 6.61 29.42
CA TYR A 126 8.30 5.91 28.20
C TYR A 126 6.79 5.96 28.07
N VAL A 127 6.28 6.55 27.00
CA VAL A 127 4.85 6.67 26.71
C VAL A 127 4.49 5.76 25.55
N SER A 128 3.61 4.79 25.79
CA SER A 128 3.07 3.89 24.79
C SER A 128 1.61 4.20 24.53
N MET A 129 1.24 4.31 23.25
CA MET A 129 -0.11 4.62 22.81
C MET A 129 -0.62 3.52 21.87
N SER A 130 -1.76 2.91 22.15
CA SER A 130 -2.37 1.94 21.23
C SER A 130 -3.87 2.20 21.03
N GLY A 131 -4.49 1.48 20.10
CA GLY A 131 -5.93 1.61 19.87
C GLY A 131 -6.77 1.21 21.08
N TYR A 132 -6.56 -0.02 21.56
CA TYR A 132 -7.42 -0.68 22.56
C TYR A 132 -6.73 -0.92 23.92
N GLY A 133 -5.48 -0.48 24.09
CA GLY A 133 -4.68 -0.76 25.28
C GLY A 133 -3.59 -1.80 25.02
N ALA A 134 -2.72 -2.00 26.01
CA ALA A 134 -1.62 -2.97 25.93
C ALA A 134 -2.07 -4.42 26.20
N GLU A 135 -3.20 -4.57 26.90
CA GLU A 135 -3.74 -5.85 27.35
C GLU A 135 -5.21 -6.02 26.91
N GLY A 136 -5.73 -7.24 27.05
CA GLY A 136 -7.11 -7.57 26.73
C GLY A 136 -7.31 -8.16 25.33
N PRO A 137 -8.55 -8.57 25.01
CA PRO A 137 -8.85 -9.39 23.84
C PRO A 137 -8.64 -8.68 22.49
N MET A 138 -8.58 -7.34 22.49
CA MET A 138 -8.42 -6.51 21.29
C MET A 138 -7.05 -5.82 21.22
N ALA A 139 -6.12 -6.12 22.14
CA ALA A 139 -4.83 -5.44 22.22
C ALA A 139 -4.04 -5.49 20.89
N GLU A 140 -4.11 -6.61 20.16
CA GLU A 140 -3.39 -6.77 18.89
C GLU A 140 -4.13 -6.22 17.65
N PHE A 141 -5.38 -5.75 17.82
CA PHE A 141 -6.18 -5.31 16.69
C PHE A 141 -5.68 -3.96 16.14
N PRO A 142 -5.71 -3.77 14.81
CA PRO A 142 -5.42 -2.46 14.23
C PRO A 142 -6.52 -1.47 14.61
N ALA A 143 -6.12 -0.22 14.84
CA ALA A 143 -7.04 0.88 15.10
C ALA A 143 -6.64 2.10 14.28
N TYR A 144 -7.65 2.75 13.74
CA TYR A 144 -7.59 4.08 13.14
C TYR A 144 -8.78 4.87 13.65
N ASP A 145 -8.74 6.19 13.47
CA ASP A 145 -9.76 7.07 14.01
C ASP A 145 -11.20 6.62 13.69
N HIS A 146 -11.52 6.41 12.41
CA HIS A 146 -12.88 6.05 12.01
C HIS A 146 -13.35 4.71 12.58
N ILE A 147 -12.43 3.75 12.83
CA ILE A 147 -12.76 2.48 13.49
C ILE A 147 -13.14 2.74 14.94
N LEU A 148 -12.39 3.58 15.65
CA LEU A 148 -12.67 3.88 17.05
C LEU A 148 -13.88 4.79 17.23
N GLN A 149 -14.18 5.69 16.30
CA GLN A 149 -15.45 6.41 16.31
C GLN A 149 -16.65 5.43 16.29
N GLY A 150 -16.57 4.38 15.47
CA GLY A 150 -17.59 3.33 15.41
C GLY A 150 -17.63 2.44 16.65
N PHE A 151 -16.48 2.22 17.30
CA PHE A 151 -16.37 1.31 18.44
C PHE A 151 -16.76 1.95 19.78
N THR A 152 -16.49 3.24 19.96
CA THR A 152 -16.58 3.93 21.27
C THR A 152 -17.99 4.36 21.67
N GLY A 153 -19.00 4.15 20.81
CA GLY A 153 -20.36 4.68 20.98
C GLY A 153 -20.52 6.12 20.48
N LEU A 154 -19.43 6.80 20.09
CA LEU A 154 -19.47 8.18 19.59
C LEU A 154 -20.37 8.32 18.36
N MET A 155 -20.25 7.41 17.37
CA MET A 155 -21.12 7.42 16.19
C MET A 155 -22.58 7.11 16.54
N ALA A 156 -22.85 6.25 17.51
CA ALA A 156 -24.21 5.89 17.90
C ALA A 156 -24.98 7.07 18.54
N MET A 157 -24.24 8.08 19.04
CA MET A 157 -24.80 9.33 19.58
C MET A 157 -24.72 10.50 18.59
N THR A 158 -24.24 10.28 17.36
CA THR A 158 -24.01 11.35 16.38
C THR A 158 -24.81 11.06 15.11
N GLY A 159 -25.73 11.96 14.76
CA GLY A 159 -26.63 11.79 13.61
C GLY A 159 -28.10 11.96 14.00
N THR A 160 -29.00 11.74 13.05
CA THR A 160 -30.46 11.67 13.24
C THR A 160 -30.96 10.27 12.95
N GLU A 161 -32.22 9.96 13.29
CA GLU A 161 -32.85 8.70 12.91
C GLU A 161 -32.77 8.45 11.39
N ASP A 162 -33.04 9.49 10.58
CA ASP A 162 -32.96 9.43 9.12
C ASP A 162 -31.54 9.20 8.59
N SER A 163 -30.54 9.84 9.22
CA SER A 163 -29.15 9.72 8.76
C SER A 163 -28.49 8.42 9.21
N GLY A 164 -28.99 7.82 10.30
CA GLY A 164 -28.27 6.80 11.05
C GLY A 164 -27.00 7.36 11.73
N PRO A 165 -26.17 6.47 12.31
CA PRO A 165 -24.90 6.83 12.95
C PRO A 165 -23.92 7.51 11.98
N MET A 166 -23.42 8.67 12.36
CA MET A 166 -22.51 9.49 11.59
C MET A 166 -21.20 9.70 12.32
N ARG A 167 -20.09 9.79 11.57
CA ARG A 167 -18.79 10.17 12.14
C ARG A 167 -18.73 11.68 12.41
N VAL A 168 -17.88 12.07 13.34
CA VAL A 168 -17.42 13.45 13.48
C VAL A 168 -16.54 13.83 12.29
N GLY A 169 -16.61 15.08 11.84
CA GLY A 169 -16.07 15.55 10.57
C GLY A 169 -14.53 15.48 10.42
N PHE A 170 -13.79 15.47 11.52
CA PHE A 170 -12.32 15.40 11.58
C PHE A 170 -11.87 14.18 12.41
N PRO A 171 -10.58 13.77 12.41
CA PRO A 171 -10.12 12.59 13.13
C PRO A 171 -10.04 12.84 14.65
N ILE A 172 -11.21 12.97 15.26
CA ILE A 172 -11.39 13.42 16.63
C ILE A 172 -10.74 12.49 17.66
N THR A 173 -10.76 11.18 17.43
CA THR A 173 -10.19 10.21 18.37
C THR A 173 -8.66 10.26 18.37
N ASP A 174 -8.04 10.54 17.22
CA ASP A 174 -6.59 10.78 17.14
C ASP A 174 -6.19 12.01 17.96
N TYR A 175 -6.91 13.13 17.81
CA TYR A 175 -6.59 14.36 18.54
C TYR A 175 -6.88 14.24 20.04
N ILE A 176 -7.96 13.55 20.44
CA ILE A 176 -8.24 13.26 21.86
C ILE A 176 -7.09 12.43 22.44
N ALA A 177 -6.71 11.33 21.79
CA ALA A 177 -5.61 10.48 22.25
C ALA A 177 -4.27 11.22 22.29
N GLY A 178 -3.97 12.04 21.29
CA GLY A 178 -2.77 12.87 21.25
C GLY A 178 -2.72 13.91 22.37
N GLN A 179 -3.86 14.56 22.67
CA GLN A 179 -3.95 15.49 23.80
C GLN A 179 -3.77 14.76 25.14
N THR A 180 -4.39 13.58 25.30
CA THR A 180 -4.19 12.73 26.48
C THR A 180 -2.73 12.33 26.65
N ALA A 181 -2.02 12.00 25.57
CA ALA A 181 -0.60 11.65 25.61
C ALA A 181 0.29 12.85 25.97
N ALA A 182 0.03 14.04 25.42
CA ALA A 182 0.74 15.25 25.83
C ALA A 182 0.56 15.52 27.33
N ASN A 183 -0.68 15.40 27.84
CA ASN A 183 -0.97 15.52 29.27
C ASN A 183 -0.27 14.45 30.10
N ALA A 184 -0.22 13.21 29.61
CA ALA A 184 0.46 12.08 30.26
C ALA A 184 1.97 12.35 30.43
N VAL A 185 2.62 12.91 29.41
CA VAL A 185 4.02 13.34 29.50
C VAL A 185 4.20 14.42 30.56
N LEU A 186 3.35 15.46 30.57
CA LEU A 186 3.42 16.53 31.57
C LEU A 186 3.22 15.98 33.00
N MET A 187 2.26 15.08 33.20
CA MET A 187 2.04 14.42 34.50
C MET A 187 3.28 13.63 34.94
N ALA A 188 3.87 12.84 34.04
CA ALA A 188 5.07 12.05 34.34
C ALA A 188 6.29 12.93 34.65
N LEU A 189 6.47 14.04 33.92
CA LEU A 189 7.54 15.01 34.17
C LEU A 189 7.38 15.68 35.55
N ILE A 190 6.18 16.14 35.89
CA ILE A 190 5.87 16.73 37.21
C ILE A 190 6.08 15.70 38.32
N GLN A 191 5.65 14.46 38.12
CA GLN A 191 5.83 13.38 39.09
C GLN A 191 7.31 13.07 39.31
N ARG A 192 8.11 13.04 38.24
CA ARG A 192 9.56 12.82 38.30
C ARG A 192 10.27 13.94 39.05
N ASP A 193 9.88 15.19 38.78
CA ASP A 193 10.46 16.37 39.43
C ASP A 193 10.10 16.47 40.92
N ARG A 194 8.82 16.29 41.27
CA ARG A 194 8.35 16.43 42.65
C ARG A 194 8.70 15.27 43.56
N ASN A 195 8.61 14.03 43.04
CA ASN A 195 8.66 12.83 43.87
C ASN A 195 9.92 12.00 43.61
N GLY A 196 10.82 12.44 42.73
CA GLY A 196 12.09 11.77 42.46
C GLY A 196 11.94 10.38 41.86
N VAL A 197 10.80 10.06 41.24
CA VAL A 197 10.57 8.77 40.56
C VAL A 197 11.65 8.59 39.50
N ALA A 198 12.40 7.48 39.56
CA ALA A 198 13.52 7.25 38.66
C ALA A 198 13.05 7.18 37.20
N SER A 199 12.24 6.18 36.85
CA SER A 199 11.67 5.97 35.52
C SER A 199 10.16 5.71 35.59
N GLN A 200 9.47 5.92 34.48
CA GLN A 200 8.02 5.69 34.39
C GLN A 200 7.68 5.10 33.03
N LYS A 201 6.87 4.04 33.01
CA LYS A 201 6.14 3.60 31.82
C LYS A 201 4.72 4.11 31.93
N VAL A 202 4.26 4.85 30.93
CA VAL A 202 2.90 5.38 30.85
C VAL A 202 2.24 4.77 29.63
N GLU A 203 1.10 4.13 29.84
CA GLU A 203 0.33 3.46 28.78
C GLU A 203 -1.03 4.10 28.68
N LEU A 204 -1.50 4.33 27.46
CA LEU A 204 -2.83 4.83 27.20
C LEU A 204 -3.42 4.21 25.95
N SER A 205 -4.75 4.08 25.94
CA SER A 205 -5.49 3.64 24.77
C SER A 205 -6.29 4.78 24.16
N MET A 206 -6.44 4.78 22.84
CA MET A 206 -7.35 5.70 22.16
C MET A 206 -8.80 5.45 22.59
N LEU A 207 -9.19 4.19 22.81
CA LEU A 207 -10.50 3.79 23.34
C LEU A 207 -10.83 4.49 24.66
N ASP A 208 -9.98 4.31 25.68
CA ASP A 208 -10.22 4.86 27.02
C ASP A 208 -10.18 6.38 27.00
N SER A 209 -9.32 6.96 26.15
CA SER A 209 -9.24 8.41 25.97
C SER A 209 -10.56 9.00 25.48
N VAL A 210 -11.23 8.36 24.52
CA VAL A 210 -12.52 8.80 23.97
C VAL A 210 -13.65 8.53 24.96
N VAL A 211 -13.71 7.34 25.55
CA VAL A 211 -14.76 6.96 26.52
C VAL A 211 -14.70 7.85 27.76
N SER A 212 -13.50 8.23 28.22
CA SER A 212 -13.32 9.16 29.34
C SER A 212 -13.97 10.53 29.08
N MET A 213 -13.90 11.05 27.85
CA MET A 213 -14.57 12.30 27.47
C MET A 213 -16.10 12.19 27.45
N MET A 214 -16.64 10.98 27.41
CA MET A 214 -18.07 10.69 27.41
C MET A 214 -18.56 10.19 28.78
N SER A 215 -17.75 10.34 29.84
CA SER A 215 -18.02 9.76 31.16
C SER A 215 -19.38 10.16 31.75
N ALA A 216 -19.85 11.38 31.51
CA ALA A 216 -21.17 11.83 31.96
C ALA A 216 -22.30 10.94 31.40
N TYR A 217 -22.24 10.56 30.12
CA TYR A 217 -23.23 9.68 29.49
C TYR A 217 -23.10 8.22 29.98
N GLY A 218 -21.88 7.78 30.25
CA GLY A 218 -21.65 6.46 30.86
C GLY A 218 -22.27 6.38 32.27
N VAL A 219 -22.10 7.42 33.08
CA VAL A 219 -22.72 7.52 34.41
C VAL A 219 -24.24 7.59 34.32
N ASP A 220 -24.78 8.40 33.41
CA ASP A 220 -26.22 8.49 33.18
C ASP A 220 -26.81 7.13 32.82
N TYR A 221 -26.21 6.42 31.85
CA TYR A 221 -26.63 5.06 31.49
C TYR A 221 -26.55 4.08 32.67
N HIS A 222 -25.46 4.11 33.45
CA HIS A 222 -25.33 3.21 34.61
C HIS A 222 -26.31 3.51 35.75
N THR A 223 -26.81 4.75 35.84
CA THR A 223 -27.72 5.17 36.91
C THR A 223 -29.19 5.07 36.50
N THR A 224 -29.52 5.33 35.24
CA THR A 224 -30.91 5.40 34.75
C THR A 224 -31.28 4.27 33.79
N GLY A 225 -30.29 3.63 33.16
CA GLY A 225 -30.49 2.69 32.05
C GLY A 225 -30.75 3.37 30.71
N ASN A 226 -30.80 4.70 30.65
CA ASN A 226 -31.06 5.44 29.43
C ASN A 226 -29.79 5.55 28.58
N LEU A 227 -29.91 5.13 27.32
CA LEU A 227 -28.87 5.37 26.33
C LEU A 227 -29.17 6.65 25.57
N ARG A 228 -28.12 7.45 25.36
CA ARG A 228 -28.20 8.57 24.44
C ARG A 228 -28.27 8.05 23.00
N GLY A 229 -29.25 8.52 22.24
CA GLY A 229 -29.50 8.09 20.86
C GLY A 229 -29.01 9.08 19.80
N LEU A 230 -29.53 8.92 18.59
CA LEU A 230 -29.27 9.81 17.45
C LEU A 230 -30.10 11.10 17.58
N GLU A 231 -29.65 12.00 18.45
CA GLU A 231 -30.38 13.22 18.84
C GLU A 231 -30.14 14.43 17.92
N GLY A 232 -29.35 14.27 16.85
CA GLY A 232 -29.04 15.34 15.90
C GLY A 232 -28.43 16.56 16.57
N ASN A 233 -29.12 17.70 16.47
CA ASN A 233 -28.68 18.99 17.03
C ASN A 233 -29.42 19.36 18.32
N THR A 234 -30.02 18.38 19.01
CA THR A 234 -30.69 18.62 20.29
C THR A 234 -29.67 19.09 21.33
N PRO A 235 -29.92 20.22 22.02
CA PRO A 235 -28.98 20.75 23.00
C PRO A 235 -28.92 19.86 24.24
N PHE A 236 -27.75 19.81 24.88
CA PHE A 236 -27.54 19.05 26.12
C PHE A 236 -28.50 19.45 27.27
N SER A 237 -28.96 20.71 27.29
CA SER A 237 -29.87 21.22 28.32
C SER A 237 -31.31 20.73 28.19
N ALA A 238 -31.68 20.13 27.05
CA ALA A 238 -33.06 19.83 26.66
C ALA A 238 -34.02 21.04 26.64
N SER A 239 -33.54 22.28 26.82
CA SER A 239 -34.38 23.48 26.75
C SER A 239 -35.05 23.59 25.38
N PRO A 240 -36.38 23.78 25.29
CA PRO A 240 -37.07 23.98 24.02
C PRO A 240 -36.70 25.32 23.36
N PHE A 241 -36.11 26.24 24.11
CA PHE A 241 -35.61 27.53 23.61
C PHE A 241 -34.18 27.47 23.04
N SER A 242 -33.59 26.29 22.96
CA SER A 242 -32.21 26.07 22.51
C SER A 242 -32.20 25.05 21.37
N GLY A 243 -31.27 25.21 20.43
CA GLY A 243 -31.14 24.28 19.31
C GLY A 243 -30.56 24.92 18.05
N ARG A 244 -30.58 24.16 16.95
CA ARG A 244 -30.20 24.64 15.61
C ARG A 244 -31.45 24.86 14.76
N PHE A 245 -31.59 26.07 14.23
CA PHE A 245 -32.71 26.50 13.42
C PHE A 245 -32.27 26.85 12.00
N SER A 246 -33.15 26.57 11.02
CA SER A 246 -33.02 27.12 9.68
C SER A 246 -33.44 28.59 9.69
N THR A 247 -32.78 29.41 8.88
CA THR A 247 -33.06 30.85 8.78
C THR A 247 -33.33 31.23 7.32
N GLN A 248 -33.50 32.51 7.01
CA GLN A 248 -33.62 32.97 5.62
C GLN A 248 -32.39 32.58 4.79
N GLU A 249 -31.22 32.64 5.40
CA GLU A 249 -29.94 32.28 4.80
C GLU A 249 -29.02 31.66 5.86
N GLY A 250 -28.66 30.39 5.66
CA GLY A 250 -27.83 29.62 6.57
C GLY A 250 -28.58 29.09 7.80
N TYR A 251 -27.80 28.64 8.79
CA TYR A 251 -28.29 28.02 10.01
C TYR A 251 -27.84 28.78 11.24
N LEU A 252 -28.70 28.86 12.25
CA LEU A 252 -28.45 29.54 13.52
C LEU A 252 -28.49 28.52 14.66
N VAL A 253 -27.48 28.53 15.53
CA VAL A 253 -27.50 27.81 16.81
C VAL A 253 -27.80 28.82 17.91
N VAL A 254 -28.77 28.53 18.77
CA VAL A 254 -29.20 29.39 19.89
C VAL A 254 -29.15 28.60 21.19
N THR A 255 -28.73 29.26 22.27
CA THR A 255 -28.79 28.70 23.62
C THR A 255 -29.48 29.67 24.57
N ALA A 256 -30.74 29.40 24.89
CA ALA A 256 -31.51 30.08 25.94
C ALA A 256 -31.88 29.06 27.03
N ASN A 257 -30.96 28.84 27.96
CA ASN A 257 -31.10 27.84 29.03
C ASN A 257 -31.54 28.43 30.38
N THR A 258 -31.57 29.75 30.49
CA THR A 258 -32.03 30.45 31.70
C THR A 258 -33.34 31.19 31.43
N GLY A 259 -34.15 31.40 32.46
CA GLY A 259 -35.38 32.17 32.33
C GLY A 259 -35.16 33.62 31.86
N GLN A 260 -33.98 34.20 32.12
CA GLN A 260 -33.61 35.51 31.59
C GLN A 260 -33.38 35.46 30.08
N GLN A 261 -32.60 34.47 29.60
CA GLN A 261 -32.35 34.29 28.17
C GLN A 261 -33.63 33.95 27.41
N ALA A 262 -34.47 33.06 27.94
CA ALA A 262 -35.75 32.72 27.32
C ALA A 262 -36.68 33.95 27.22
N ARG A 263 -36.75 34.79 28.27
CA ARG A 263 -37.49 36.06 28.24
C ARG A 263 -36.95 37.00 27.17
N ALA A 264 -35.64 37.25 27.16
CA ALA A 264 -35.01 38.13 26.18
C ALA A 264 -35.25 37.63 24.74
N LEU A 265 -35.11 36.33 24.51
CA LEU A 265 -35.41 35.70 23.22
C LEU A 265 -36.87 35.96 22.80
N CYS A 266 -37.83 35.67 23.67
CA CYS A 266 -39.25 35.88 23.39
C CYS A 266 -39.60 37.36 23.14
N GLU A 267 -38.96 38.28 23.84
CA GLU A 267 -39.13 39.73 23.63
C GLU A 267 -38.61 40.17 22.25
N ILE A 268 -37.44 39.69 21.84
CA ILE A 268 -36.84 39.96 20.52
C ILE A 268 -37.75 39.43 19.41
N LEU A 269 -38.25 38.20 19.58
CA LEU A 269 -39.15 37.57 18.62
C LEU A 269 -40.59 38.11 18.69
N LYS A 270 -40.88 38.97 19.68
CA LYS A 270 -42.22 39.52 19.96
C LYS A 270 -43.27 38.42 20.22
N GLN A 271 -42.84 37.34 20.86
CA GLN A 271 -43.65 36.19 21.23
C GLN A 271 -43.55 35.89 22.74
N PRO A 272 -43.90 36.82 23.64
CA PRO A 272 -43.84 36.60 25.10
C PRO A 272 -44.75 35.48 25.60
N GLY A 273 -45.72 35.05 24.78
CA GLY A 273 -46.61 33.93 25.07
C GLY A 273 -45.90 32.59 25.20
N LEU A 274 -44.78 32.38 24.47
CA LEU A 274 -44.04 31.11 24.48
C LEU A 274 -43.51 30.72 25.86
N LEU A 275 -43.28 31.70 26.75
CA LEU A 275 -42.83 31.43 28.12
C LEU A 275 -43.86 30.69 28.99
N ARG A 276 -45.12 30.61 28.53
CA ARG A 276 -46.23 29.91 29.19
C ARG A 276 -46.70 28.71 28.36
N GLU A 277 -46.02 28.40 27.27
CA GLU A 277 -46.32 27.21 26.47
C GLU A 277 -45.67 26.01 27.14
N ASP A 278 -46.45 24.96 27.34
CA ASP A 278 -46.03 23.72 27.99
C ASP A 278 -45.62 22.65 26.96
N ASP A 279 -45.96 22.85 25.68
CA ASP A 279 -45.54 21.99 24.57
C ASP A 279 -44.19 22.44 23.98
N ASP A 280 -43.14 21.68 24.31
CA ASP A 280 -41.77 21.90 23.83
C ASP A 280 -41.67 21.92 22.29
N ASP A 281 -42.47 21.11 21.59
CA ASP A 281 -42.46 21.07 20.12
C ASP A 281 -43.13 22.32 19.54
N ALA A 282 -44.22 22.77 20.14
CA ALA A 282 -44.86 24.03 19.75
C ALA A 282 -43.92 25.24 19.94
N VAL A 283 -43.13 25.25 21.03
CA VAL A 283 -42.08 26.27 21.24
C VAL A 283 -41.03 26.19 20.13
N ARG A 284 -40.50 25.00 19.84
CA ARG A 284 -39.48 24.80 18.79
C ARG A 284 -39.97 25.24 17.42
N ASP A 285 -41.20 24.90 17.05
CA ASP A 285 -41.81 25.26 15.77
C ASP A 285 -42.01 26.79 15.66
N ALA A 286 -42.48 27.44 16.72
CA ALA A 286 -42.62 28.90 16.74
C ALA A 286 -41.27 29.62 16.62
N LEU A 287 -40.22 29.09 17.26
CA LEU A 287 -38.86 29.61 17.11
C LEU A 287 -38.34 29.40 15.68
N ALA A 288 -38.55 28.22 15.09
CA ALA A 288 -38.16 27.94 13.71
C ALA A 288 -38.85 28.87 12.71
N GLU A 289 -40.15 29.12 12.88
CA GLU A 289 -40.90 30.10 12.07
C GLU A 289 -40.31 31.49 12.25
N ALA A 290 -40.08 31.94 13.48
CA ALA A 290 -39.57 33.27 13.76
C ALA A 290 -38.16 33.49 13.17
N PHE A 291 -37.26 32.50 13.31
CA PHE A 291 -35.90 32.59 12.80
C PHE A 291 -35.81 32.55 11.27
N SER A 292 -36.84 32.07 10.57
CA SER A 292 -36.90 32.11 9.09
C SER A 292 -36.95 33.53 8.51
N ALA A 293 -37.22 34.55 9.32
CA ALA A 293 -37.46 35.92 8.85
C ALA A 293 -36.20 36.73 8.49
N LYS A 294 -35.00 36.29 8.89
CA LYS A 294 -33.72 37.00 8.65
C LYS A 294 -32.59 36.00 8.41
N ALA A 295 -31.45 36.47 7.91
CA ALA A 295 -30.24 35.66 7.77
C ALA A 295 -29.66 35.29 9.14
N ALA A 296 -28.94 34.17 9.22
CA ALA A 296 -28.34 33.70 10.47
C ALA A 296 -27.36 34.73 11.09
N LEU A 297 -26.60 35.46 10.28
CA LEU A 297 -25.67 36.49 10.76
C LEU A 297 -26.38 37.68 11.40
N ASP A 298 -27.53 38.11 10.85
CA ASP A 298 -28.33 39.17 11.45
C ASP A 298 -28.87 38.74 12.82
N TRP A 299 -29.39 37.51 12.90
CA TRP A 299 -29.86 36.95 14.16
C TRP A 299 -28.75 36.79 15.19
N GLU A 300 -27.57 36.34 14.76
CA GLU A 300 -26.40 36.25 15.65
C GLU A 300 -26.10 37.60 16.31
N SER A 301 -26.06 38.71 15.55
CA SER A 301 -25.82 40.05 16.11
C SER A 301 -26.92 40.46 17.09
N ILE A 302 -28.18 40.36 16.66
CA ILE A 302 -29.35 40.79 17.45
C ILE A 302 -29.42 40.04 18.79
N LEU A 303 -29.25 38.72 18.76
CA LEU A 303 -29.37 37.87 19.95
C LEU A 303 -28.20 38.10 20.92
N ASN A 304 -26.96 38.17 20.42
CA ASN A 304 -25.80 38.39 21.27
C ASN A 304 -25.80 39.80 21.90
N GLU A 305 -26.24 40.84 21.19
CA GLU A 305 -26.43 42.19 21.75
C GLU A 305 -27.43 42.21 22.91
N ALA A 306 -28.42 41.32 22.88
CA ALA A 306 -29.42 41.14 23.94
C ALA A 306 -29.02 40.12 25.02
N GLY A 307 -27.82 39.56 24.97
CA GLY A 307 -27.33 38.59 25.95
C GLY A 307 -27.91 37.17 25.80
N VAL A 308 -28.47 36.84 24.63
CA VAL A 308 -28.89 35.48 24.26
C VAL A 308 -27.78 34.86 23.40
N PRO A 309 -27.02 33.86 23.91
CA PRO A 309 -25.96 33.22 23.15
C PRO A 309 -26.47 32.63 21.83
N ALA A 310 -25.89 33.08 20.73
CA ALA A 310 -26.22 32.60 19.40
C ALA A 310 -24.99 32.57 18.49
N ALA A 311 -25.00 31.69 17.49
CA ALA A 311 -23.98 31.64 16.46
C ALA A 311 -24.56 31.17 15.12
N ALA A 312 -24.24 31.86 14.04
CA ALA A 312 -24.39 31.35 12.69
C ALA A 312 -23.43 30.16 12.48
N VAL A 313 -23.93 29.08 11.88
CA VAL A 313 -23.11 27.92 11.50
C VAL A 313 -22.20 28.32 10.36
N ARG A 314 -20.89 28.28 10.60
CA ARG A 314 -19.84 28.66 9.65
C ARG A 314 -19.09 27.43 9.14
N ASP A 315 -18.60 27.49 7.91
CA ASP A 315 -17.58 26.56 7.44
C ASP A 315 -16.18 26.93 7.99
N LEU A 316 -15.19 26.07 7.73
CA LEU A 316 -13.84 26.28 8.25
C LEU A 316 -13.16 27.53 7.68
N ALA A 317 -13.39 27.87 6.40
CA ALA A 317 -12.77 29.04 5.78
C ALA A 317 -13.28 30.33 6.42
N GLN A 318 -14.59 30.42 6.64
CA GLN A 318 -15.23 31.53 7.36
C GLN A 318 -14.70 31.69 8.78
N VAL A 319 -14.39 30.60 9.47
CA VAL A 319 -13.79 30.64 10.82
C VAL A 319 -12.33 31.07 10.77
N LEU A 320 -11.55 30.59 9.80
CA LEU A 320 -10.14 30.96 9.62
C LEU A 320 -9.98 32.46 9.32
N ASP A 321 -10.92 33.05 8.57
CA ASP A 321 -10.94 34.48 8.25
C ASP A 321 -11.61 35.34 9.33
N HIS A 322 -12.08 34.74 10.43
CA HIS A 322 -12.88 35.45 11.43
C HIS A 322 -12.01 36.39 12.31
N PRO A 323 -12.41 37.67 12.51
CA PRO A 323 -11.65 38.64 13.30
C PRO A 323 -11.35 38.19 14.74
N GLN A 324 -12.28 37.45 15.36
CA GLN A 324 -12.07 36.89 16.70
C GLN A 324 -10.95 35.84 16.71
N LEU A 325 -10.88 34.96 15.70
CA LEU A 325 -9.81 33.95 15.63
C LEU A 325 -8.46 34.62 15.40
N ALA A 326 -8.40 35.61 14.50
CA ALA A 326 -7.21 36.43 14.30
C ALA A 326 -6.76 37.12 15.60
N SER A 327 -7.70 37.67 16.37
CA SER A 327 -7.43 38.31 17.68
C SER A 327 -6.91 37.31 18.73
N ASN A 328 -7.34 36.04 18.65
CA ASN A 328 -6.86 34.96 19.51
C ASN A 328 -5.42 34.54 19.15
N GLY A 329 -4.94 34.83 17.95
CA GLY A 329 -3.56 34.57 17.52
C GLY A 329 -3.21 33.08 17.48
N LEU A 330 -4.21 32.22 17.24
CA LEU A 330 -4.02 30.77 17.16
C LEU A 330 -3.26 30.38 15.89
N MET A 331 -3.67 30.95 14.75
CA MET A 331 -3.01 30.71 13.47
C MET A 331 -1.71 31.51 13.42
N ARG A 332 -0.61 30.81 13.12
CA ARG A 332 0.75 31.33 13.14
C ARG A 332 1.41 30.98 11.82
N ASP A 333 2.13 31.94 11.23
CA ASP A 333 2.88 31.67 10.01
C ASP A 333 4.05 30.74 10.28
N LEU A 334 4.03 29.58 9.63
CA LEU A 334 5.13 28.62 9.60
C LEU A 334 5.93 28.84 8.31
N PRO A 335 7.22 29.21 8.39
CA PRO A 335 8.08 29.22 7.21
C PRO A 335 8.28 27.79 6.68
N VAL A 336 8.11 27.62 5.37
CA VAL A 336 8.38 26.38 4.62
C VAL A 336 9.38 26.70 3.50
N PRO A 337 10.65 26.98 3.86
CA PRO A 337 11.67 27.44 2.92
C PRO A 337 11.90 26.47 1.75
N GLN A 338 11.64 25.17 1.95
CA GLN A 338 11.78 24.12 0.94
C GLN A 338 10.92 24.36 -0.30
N VAL A 339 9.80 25.07 -0.14
CA VAL A 339 8.88 25.46 -1.24
C VAL A 339 8.79 26.98 -1.38
N GLY A 340 9.71 27.74 -0.77
CA GLY A 340 9.77 29.20 -0.86
C GLY A 340 8.51 29.92 -0.38
N SER A 341 7.75 29.34 0.55
CA SER A 341 6.48 29.92 1.05
C SER A 341 6.36 29.82 2.57
N SER A 342 5.32 30.45 3.12
CA SER A 342 4.88 30.26 4.50
C SER A 342 3.43 29.80 4.50
N VAL A 343 3.05 28.99 5.48
CA VAL A 343 1.67 28.52 5.65
C VAL A 343 1.17 28.80 7.07
N PRO A 344 -0.09 29.22 7.26
CA PRO A 344 -0.66 29.38 8.58
C PRO A 344 -0.92 28.00 9.20
N VAL A 345 -0.35 27.75 10.37
CA VAL A 345 -0.59 26.54 11.18
C VAL A 345 -1.08 26.89 12.56
N SER A 346 -1.73 25.94 13.24
CA SER A 346 -2.14 26.14 14.63
C SER A 346 -0.91 26.18 15.55
N GLY A 347 -0.82 27.23 16.37
CA GLY A 347 0.02 27.28 17.56
C GLY A 347 -0.67 26.64 18.77
N LEU A 348 -0.17 26.95 19.96
CA LEU A 348 -0.80 26.55 21.22
C LEU A 348 -2.08 27.37 21.47
N PRO A 349 -3.21 26.74 21.80
CA PRO A 349 -4.48 27.44 22.12
C PRO A 349 -4.49 28.04 23.53
N VAL A 350 -3.32 28.43 24.06
CA VAL A 350 -3.14 28.97 25.41
C VAL A 350 -2.21 30.19 25.39
N ARG A 351 -2.47 31.13 26.30
CA ARG A 351 -1.63 32.31 26.57
C ARG A 351 -1.22 32.30 28.03
N SER A 352 0.00 32.75 28.31
CA SER A 352 0.55 32.80 29.65
C SER A 352 1.21 34.15 29.89
N SER A 353 1.07 34.67 31.11
CA SER A 353 1.86 35.82 31.57
C SER A 353 3.28 35.42 32.00
N GLY A 354 3.54 34.12 32.18
CA GLY A 354 4.83 33.61 32.66
C GLY A 354 5.80 33.19 31.56
N TRP A 355 5.33 32.96 30.34
CA TRP A 355 6.16 32.52 29.20
C TRP A 355 5.54 32.97 27.87
N ALA A 356 6.40 33.21 26.88
CA ALA A 356 5.99 33.64 25.55
C ALA A 356 5.61 32.44 24.65
N GLN A 357 4.87 32.68 23.57
CA GLN A 357 4.68 31.63 22.57
C GLN A 357 5.99 31.33 21.84
N ARG A 358 6.26 30.04 21.58
CA ARG A 358 7.43 29.59 20.82
C ARG A 358 7.42 30.15 19.40
N GLU A 359 8.61 30.53 18.91
CA GLU A 359 8.83 30.81 17.49
C GLU A 359 8.82 29.50 16.69
N LEU A 360 8.02 29.45 15.62
CA LEU A 360 7.90 28.25 14.80
C LEU A 360 9.10 28.09 13.88
N THR A 361 9.81 26.98 14.01
CA THR A 361 10.82 26.57 13.02
C THR A 361 10.22 25.59 12.01
N PRO A 362 10.73 25.57 10.76
CA PRO A 362 10.22 24.68 9.71
C PRO A 362 10.11 23.22 10.17
N ALA A 363 9.13 22.50 9.62
CA ALA A 363 9.10 21.05 9.74
C ALA A 363 10.28 20.45 8.94
N PRO A 364 10.92 19.38 9.43
CA PRO A 364 12.07 18.79 8.76
C PRO A 364 11.63 17.97 7.53
N GLU A 365 12.43 18.02 6.47
CA GLU A 365 12.37 17.02 5.40
C GLU A 365 12.68 15.62 5.96
N PHE A 366 12.42 14.59 5.15
CA PHE A 366 12.63 13.21 5.57
C PHE A 366 14.11 12.96 5.90
N GLY A 367 14.39 12.56 7.15
CA GLY A 367 15.75 12.32 7.63
C GLY A 367 16.67 13.55 7.61
N GLN A 368 16.15 14.78 7.47
CA GLN A 368 16.94 16.00 7.25
C GLN A 368 18.11 16.15 8.25
N ASP A 369 17.91 15.74 9.50
CA ASP A 369 18.89 15.89 10.57
C ASP A 369 19.73 14.63 10.82
N THR A 370 19.51 13.50 10.13
CA THR A 370 20.15 12.20 10.46
C THR A 370 21.67 12.31 10.56
N ARG A 371 22.34 12.89 9.56
CA ARG A 371 23.81 13.03 9.58
C ARG A 371 24.27 13.90 10.75
N ALA A 372 23.62 15.05 10.97
CA ALA A 372 23.96 15.96 12.06
C ALA A 372 23.75 15.30 13.44
N ILE A 373 22.67 14.55 13.60
CA ILE A 373 22.37 13.79 14.83
C ILE A 373 23.42 12.71 15.06
N LEU A 374 23.76 11.92 14.04
CA LEU A 374 24.76 10.86 14.15
C LEU A 374 26.16 11.42 14.47
N THR A 375 26.55 12.53 13.84
CA THR A 375 27.80 13.21 14.17
C THR A 375 27.81 13.69 15.62
N ALA A 376 26.70 14.24 16.12
CA ALA A 376 26.58 14.63 17.53
C ALA A 376 26.68 13.44 18.50
N LEU A 377 26.22 12.25 18.07
CA LEU A 377 26.38 10.99 18.81
C LEU A 377 27.80 10.39 18.72
N GLY A 378 28.73 11.03 18.00
CA GLY A 378 30.12 10.60 17.87
C GLY A 378 30.39 9.64 16.72
N TYR A 379 29.46 9.47 15.78
CA TYR A 379 29.71 8.69 14.56
C TYR A 379 30.55 9.53 13.58
N ASP A 380 31.64 8.95 13.08
CA ASP A 380 32.43 9.56 12.01
C ASP A 380 31.77 9.39 10.63
N SER A 381 32.27 10.12 9.63
CA SER A 381 31.68 10.07 8.27
C SER A 381 31.68 8.67 7.67
N ARG A 382 32.70 7.85 7.91
CA ARG A 382 32.78 6.49 7.36
C ARG A 382 31.73 5.57 8.00
N GLN A 383 31.51 5.71 9.30
CA GLN A 383 30.47 4.96 10.00
C GLN A 383 29.08 5.36 9.52
N ILE A 384 28.83 6.66 9.32
CA ILE A 384 27.57 7.17 8.78
C ILE A 384 27.35 6.65 7.36
N ASP A 385 28.35 6.79 6.48
CA ASP A 385 28.28 6.31 5.09
C ASP A 385 28.05 4.79 5.04
N HIS A 386 28.67 4.02 5.94
CA HIS A 386 28.44 2.58 6.05
C HIS A 386 27.00 2.24 6.48
N LEU A 387 26.46 2.94 7.48
CA LEU A 387 25.07 2.76 7.92
C LEU A 387 24.08 3.08 6.81
N GLN A 388 24.35 4.12 6.02
CA GLN A 388 23.52 4.52 4.89
C GLN A 388 23.60 3.49 3.75
N ALA A 389 24.81 3.07 3.37
CA ALA A 389 25.03 2.10 2.29
C ALA A 389 24.35 0.75 2.54
N LYS A 390 24.20 0.34 3.81
CA LYS A 390 23.50 -0.91 4.17
C LYS A 390 21.99 -0.72 4.45
N GLY A 391 21.46 0.49 4.32
CA GLY A 391 20.04 0.80 4.54
C GLY A 391 19.60 0.79 6.02
N ALA A 392 20.53 1.01 6.96
CA ALA A 392 20.22 1.14 8.39
C ALA A 392 19.69 2.53 8.73
N ILE A 393 20.19 3.53 8.02
CA ILE A 393 19.75 4.92 8.12
C ILE A 393 19.45 5.41 6.72
N ASP A 394 18.70 6.49 6.67
CA ASP A 394 18.51 7.25 5.45
C ASP A 394 18.47 8.73 5.79
N TYR A 395 18.88 9.53 4.85
CA TYR A 395 18.74 10.97 4.84
C TYR A 395 19.19 11.42 3.48
N GLU A 396 18.40 12.29 2.88
CA GLU A 396 18.80 12.88 1.64
C GLU A 396 19.96 13.86 1.90
N PRO A 397 21.07 13.70 1.15
CA PRO A 397 21.67 14.86 0.55
C PRO A 397 21.74 14.65 -0.97
N SER A 398 20.58 14.58 -1.64
CA SER A 398 20.50 14.62 -3.11
C SER A 398 19.05 14.70 -3.62
N PHE A 399 18.35 15.79 -3.30
CA PHE A 399 17.54 16.47 -4.30
C PHE A 399 18.19 17.83 -4.53
N GLU A 400 19.31 17.82 -5.26
CA GLU A 400 19.58 18.96 -6.13
C GLU A 400 18.34 19.10 -7.01
N ILE A 401 17.61 20.20 -6.80
CA ILE A 401 16.64 20.75 -7.73
C ILE A 401 17.40 20.88 -9.06
N GLY A 402 17.33 19.87 -9.92
CA GLY A 402 18.22 19.78 -11.08
C GLY A 402 18.42 18.42 -11.73
N ARG A 403 17.96 17.29 -11.17
CA ARG A 403 17.70 16.09 -11.98
C ARG A 403 16.21 15.95 -12.20
N THR A 404 15.79 16.29 -13.41
CA THR A 404 14.60 15.68 -14.01
C THR A 404 14.66 14.19 -13.72
N SER A 405 13.76 13.64 -12.92
CA SER A 405 13.54 12.20 -12.93
C SER A 405 13.26 11.85 -14.38
N GLU A 406 14.10 10.99 -14.97
CA GLU A 406 13.89 10.59 -16.36
C GLU A 406 12.55 9.85 -16.41
N MET A 407 11.59 10.46 -17.09
CA MET A 407 10.33 9.81 -17.37
C MET A 407 10.62 8.63 -18.32
N PHE A 408 9.94 7.52 -18.08
CA PHE A 408 10.02 6.33 -18.91
C PHE A 408 8.61 5.87 -19.28
N LYS A 409 8.48 5.22 -20.44
CA LYS A 409 7.20 4.74 -20.96
C LYS A 409 6.80 3.41 -20.34
N ALA A 410 5.50 3.27 -20.08
CA ALA A 410 4.87 2.01 -19.72
C ALA A 410 3.46 1.90 -20.30
N LEU A 411 3.01 0.68 -20.60
CA LEU A 411 1.61 0.41 -20.86
C LEU A 411 0.88 0.21 -19.52
N VAL A 412 0.06 1.18 -19.15
CA VAL A 412 -0.69 1.20 -17.89
C VAL A 412 -2.15 0.83 -18.17
N VAL A 413 -2.67 -0.11 -17.40
CA VAL A 413 -4.09 -0.43 -17.32
C VAL A 413 -4.70 0.37 -16.18
N GLU A 414 -5.75 1.11 -16.50
CA GLU A 414 -6.53 1.94 -15.58
C GLU A 414 -7.99 1.48 -15.55
N LYS A 415 -8.71 1.96 -14.54
CA LYS A 415 -10.15 1.72 -14.37
C LYS A 415 -10.85 3.07 -14.26
N ASP A 416 -11.83 3.32 -15.13
CA ASP A 416 -12.61 4.55 -15.09
C ASP A 416 -13.64 4.54 -13.92
N PRO A 417 -14.29 5.68 -13.62
CA PRO A 417 -15.29 5.76 -12.54
C PRO A 417 -16.49 4.82 -12.72
N ASP A 418 -16.82 4.44 -13.97
CA ASP A 418 -17.89 3.50 -14.30
C ASP A 418 -17.45 2.03 -14.19
N GLY A 419 -16.17 1.81 -13.86
CA GLY A 419 -15.58 0.52 -13.59
C GLY A 419 -15.07 -0.24 -14.82
N LYS A 420 -15.01 0.42 -15.99
CA LYS A 420 -14.47 -0.15 -17.22
C LYS A 420 -12.93 -0.02 -17.25
N THR A 421 -12.26 -1.09 -17.65
CA THR A 421 -10.81 -1.12 -17.79
C THR A 421 -10.36 -0.69 -19.19
N PHE A 422 -9.23 0.00 -19.27
CA PHE A 422 -8.57 0.34 -20.53
C PHE A 422 -7.06 0.41 -20.34
N ALA A 423 -6.31 0.11 -21.40
CA ALA A 423 -4.85 0.17 -21.42
C ALA A 423 -4.37 1.34 -22.29
N LYS A 424 -3.38 2.10 -21.80
CA LYS A 424 -2.74 3.20 -22.55
C LYS A 424 -1.25 3.29 -22.24
N VAL A 425 -0.46 3.74 -23.22
CA VAL A 425 0.95 4.09 -22.96
C VAL A 425 1.00 5.41 -22.19
N SER A 426 1.72 5.43 -21.08
CA SER A 426 1.86 6.57 -20.18
C SER A 426 3.34 6.79 -19.81
N ASP A 427 3.69 8.05 -19.53
CA ASP A 427 4.98 8.41 -18.95
C ASP A 427 4.91 8.21 -17.43
N LEU A 428 5.88 7.47 -16.89
CA LEU A 428 6.04 7.16 -15.47
C LEU A 428 7.43 7.59 -15.00
N THR A 429 7.59 7.69 -13.69
CA THR A 429 8.86 7.92 -13.00
C THR A 429 9.20 6.72 -12.11
N GLU A 430 10.44 6.60 -11.66
CA GLU A 430 10.84 5.51 -10.76
C GLU A 430 10.10 5.53 -9.41
N ASP A 431 9.49 6.67 -9.06
CA ASP A 431 8.65 6.82 -7.86
C ASP A 431 7.27 6.18 -8.03
N ASP A 432 6.81 6.01 -9.27
CA ASP A 432 5.56 5.31 -9.59
C ASP A 432 5.71 3.77 -9.49
N LEU A 433 6.94 3.26 -9.56
CA LEU A 433 7.21 1.82 -9.50
C LEU A 433 6.91 1.24 -8.11
N PRO A 434 6.15 0.13 -8.02
CA PRO A 434 5.92 -0.58 -6.76
C PRO A 434 7.21 -0.97 -6.03
N PRO A 435 7.16 -1.19 -4.71
CA PRO A 435 8.36 -1.53 -3.94
C PRO A 435 8.98 -2.87 -4.37
N GLY A 436 10.30 -2.91 -4.42
CA GLY A 436 11.13 -4.09 -4.72
C GLY A 436 12.61 -3.79 -4.49
N GLU A 437 13.45 -4.83 -4.46
CA GLU A 437 14.88 -4.69 -4.16
C GLU A 437 15.75 -4.40 -5.38
N VAL A 438 15.29 -4.71 -6.60
CA VAL A 438 16.08 -4.59 -7.84
C VAL A 438 15.30 -3.79 -8.87
N THR A 439 15.89 -2.69 -9.34
CA THR A 439 15.37 -1.92 -10.48
C THR A 439 16.09 -2.37 -11.75
N VAL A 440 15.31 -2.76 -12.75
CA VAL A 440 15.78 -3.29 -14.02
C VAL A 440 15.35 -2.35 -15.13
N ALA A 441 16.32 -1.87 -15.93
CA ALA A 441 16.07 -1.29 -17.24
C ALA A 441 15.65 -2.43 -18.18
N VAL A 442 14.36 -2.49 -18.50
CA VAL A 442 13.77 -3.55 -19.31
C VAL A 442 14.15 -3.32 -20.76
N GLU A 443 14.83 -4.30 -21.34
CA GLU A 443 15.21 -4.28 -22.76
C GLU A 443 14.15 -4.95 -23.62
N TYR A 444 13.60 -6.08 -23.12
CA TYR A 444 12.57 -6.83 -23.81
C TYR A 444 11.60 -7.45 -22.81
N SER A 445 10.36 -7.64 -23.27
CA SER A 445 9.34 -8.48 -22.64
C SER A 445 8.76 -9.43 -23.70
N SER A 446 7.73 -10.20 -23.36
CA SER A 446 7.03 -11.05 -24.31
C SER A 446 5.51 -11.06 -24.07
N LEU A 447 4.75 -11.38 -25.10
CA LEU A 447 3.29 -11.52 -25.01
C LEU A 447 2.89 -12.97 -24.78
N ASN A 448 2.13 -13.20 -23.71
CA ASN A 448 1.56 -14.49 -23.36
C ASN A 448 0.03 -14.39 -23.23
N TYR A 449 -0.64 -15.56 -23.20
CA TYR A 449 -2.11 -15.62 -23.12
C TYR A 449 -2.66 -14.88 -21.89
N LYS A 450 -1.96 -14.97 -20.74
CA LYS A 450 -2.33 -14.27 -19.50
C LYS A 450 -2.22 -12.75 -19.62
N ASP A 451 -1.26 -12.24 -20.39
CA ASP A 451 -1.14 -10.80 -20.62
C ASP A 451 -2.37 -10.28 -21.37
N GLY A 452 -2.88 -11.02 -22.36
CA GLY A 452 -4.15 -10.72 -23.02
C GLY A 452 -5.33 -10.58 -22.04
N LEU A 453 -5.40 -11.44 -21.01
CA LEU A 453 -6.42 -11.34 -19.96
C LEU A 453 -6.25 -10.09 -19.08
N CYS A 454 -5.01 -9.65 -18.85
CA CYS A 454 -4.70 -8.48 -18.03
C CYS A 454 -4.84 -7.15 -18.78
N LEU A 455 -4.75 -7.17 -20.11
CA LEU A 455 -4.90 -6.01 -20.98
C LEU A 455 -6.36 -5.60 -21.23
N GLY A 456 -7.29 -6.55 -21.14
CA GLY A 456 -8.71 -6.34 -21.43
C GLY A 456 -9.62 -6.30 -20.18
N SER A 457 -10.91 -6.61 -20.36
CA SER A 457 -11.91 -6.71 -19.29
C SER A 457 -11.94 -8.08 -18.58
N GLY A 458 -11.14 -9.03 -19.03
CA GLY A 458 -11.59 -10.40 -19.23
C GLY A 458 -11.03 -11.49 -18.33
N GLY A 459 -10.76 -11.25 -17.04
CA GLY A 459 -10.38 -12.37 -16.16
C GLY A 459 -10.31 -12.14 -14.65
N GLY A 460 -10.50 -10.91 -14.15
CA GLY A 460 -10.41 -10.62 -12.70
C GLY A 460 -9.02 -10.86 -12.08
N LEU A 461 -7.98 -11.00 -12.92
CA LEU A 461 -6.60 -11.20 -12.48
C LEU A 461 -6.01 -9.92 -11.87
N VAL A 462 -6.20 -8.78 -12.55
CA VAL A 462 -5.82 -7.45 -12.05
C VAL A 462 -6.88 -6.92 -11.08
N ARG A 463 -6.48 -6.65 -9.85
CA ARG A 463 -7.36 -6.20 -8.76
C ARG A 463 -7.08 -4.77 -8.28
N GLU A 464 -5.86 -4.30 -8.46
CA GLU A 464 -5.39 -2.98 -8.05
C GLU A 464 -5.03 -2.18 -9.30
N TYR A 465 -5.40 -0.90 -9.34
CA TYR A 465 -5.17 0.01 -10.45
C TYR A 465 -4.57 1.32 -9.91
N PRO A 466 -3.64 1.99 -10.63
CA PRO A 466 -3.08 1.62 -11.93
C PRO A 466 -2.19 0.36 -11.90
N HIS A 467 -2.08 -0.33 -13.05
CA HIS A 467 -1.31 -1.59 -13.17
C HIS A 467 -0.53 -1.68 -14.47
N VAL A 468 0.70 -2.20 -14.42
CA VAL A 468 1.51 -2.51 -15.62
C VAL A 468 1.50 -4.04 -15.86
N PRO A 469 0.95 -4.55 -16.96
CA PRO A 469 0.99 -5.98 -17.31
C PRO A 469 2.37 -6.45 -17.82
N GLY A 470 2.47 -7.71 -18.25
CA GLY A 470 3.69 -8.31 -18.81
C GLY A 470 4.33 -9.30 -17.84
N ILE A 471 4.02 -10.59 -17.98
CA ILE A 471 4.49 -11.63 -17.06
C ILE A 471 5.99 -11.98 -17.18
N ASP A 472 6.63 -11.51 -18.24
CA ASP A 472 8.04 -11.76 -18.55
C ASP A 472 8.80 -10.45 -18.73
N LEU A 473 10.08 -10.42 -18.37
CA LEU A 473 11.00 -9.36 -18.76
C LEU A 473 12.45 -9.85 -18.75
N ALA A 474 13.29 -9.24 -19.58
CA ALA A 474 14.74 -9.31 -19.49
C ALA A 474 15.33 -7.91 -19.65
N GLY A 475 16.42 -7.66 -18.93
CA GLY A 475 17.01 -6.34 -18.90
C GLY A 475 18.30 -6.27 -18.12
N THR A 476 18.75 -5.04 -17.88
CA THR A 476 19.95 -4.73 -17.11
C THR A 476 19.56 -4.18 -15.75
N VAL A 477 20.19 -4.69 -14.70
CA VAL A 477 20.05 -4.13 -13.35
C VAL A 477 20.63 -2.72 -13.34
N GLU A 478 19.82 -1.73 -13.01
CA GLU A 478 20.27 -0.35 -12.79
C GLU A 478 20.67 -0.15 -11.34
N THR A 479 19.84 -0.62 -10.41
CA THR A 479 20.06 -0.53 -8.97
C THR A 479 19.62 -1.80 -8.28
N SER A 480 20.30 -2.18 -7.20
CA SER A 480 19.95 -3.33 -6.37
C SER A 480 20.32 -3.08 -4.92
N SER A 481 19.40 -3.38 -4.00
CA SER A 481 19.67 -3.48 -2.56
C SER A 481 19.92 -4.92 -2.12
N ASP A 482 19.79 -5.91 -3.01
CA ASP A 482 20.06 -7.33 -2.72
C ASP A 482 21.45 -7.72 -3.25
N PRO A 483 22.30 -8.38 -2.44
CA PRO A 483 23.69 -8.67 -2.82
C PRO A 483 23.83 -9.69 -3.97
N ARG A 484 22.75 -10.37 -4.38
CA ARG A 484 22.78 -11.29 -5.53
C ARG A 484 22.96 -10.57 -6.87
N TYR A 485 22.63 -9.28 -6.94
CA TYR A 485 22.67 -8.49 -8.17
C TYR A 485 23.39 -7.17 -7.93
N LYS A 486 24.16 -6.73 -8.92
CA LYS A 486 24.82 -5.42 -8.96
C LYS A 486 24.42 -4.67 -10.23
N PRO A 487 24.52 -3.32 -10.23
CA PRO A 487 24.34 -2.54 -11.45
C PRO A 487 25.17 -3.07 -12.62
N GLY A 488 24.54 -3.20 -13.79
CA GLY A 488 25.12 -3.77 -15.01
C GLY A 488 24.90 -5.27 -15.21
N ASP A 489 24.42 -6.00 -14.20
CA ASP A 489 24.08 -7.42 -14.37
C ASP A 489 22.88 -7.59 -15.30
N LYS A 490 22.92 -8.60 -16.17
CA LYS A 490 21.78 -8.98 -17.01
C LYS A 490 20.93 -10.00 -16.29
N VAL A 491 19.61 -9.78 -16.29
CA VAL A 491 18.64 -10.62 -15.57
C VAL A 491 17.46 -10.99 -16.46
N VAL A 492 16.80 -12.09 -16.10
CA VAL A 492 15.54 -12.53 -16.69
C VAL A 492 14.53 -12.86 -15.60
N LEU A 493 13.26 -12.54 -15.88
CA LEU A 493 12.11 -12.87 -15.04
C LEU A 493 11.04 -13.54 -15.89
N THR A 494 10.45 -14.59 -15.32
CA THR A 494 9.23 -15.22 -15.82
C THR A 494 8.38 -15.68 -14.63
N GLY A 495 7.07 -15.44 -14.65
CA GLY A 495 6.15 -15.95 -13.62
C GLY A 495 6.06 -15.12 -12.34
N TRP A 496 5.98 -15.75 -11.17
CA TRP A 496 5.78 -15.11 -9.85
C TRP A 496 4.55 -14.22 -9.71
N ARG A 497 3.57 -14.37 -10.61
CA ARG A 497 2.40 -13.50 -10.73
C ARG A 497 2.75 -12.03 -11.01
N VAL A 498 3.95 -11.78 -11.51
CA VAL A 498 4.34 -10.51 -12.15
C VAL A 498 3.51 -10.35 -13.43
N GLY A 499 3.11 -9.13 -13.73
CA GLY A 499 2.12 -8.81 -14.77
C GLY A 499 0.67 -9.13 -14.40
N GLU A 500 0.42 -9.99 -13.40
CA GLU A 500 -0.92 -10.39 -12.96
C GLU A 500 -1.40 -9.62 -11.71
N ILE A 501 -0.62 -9.68 -10.62
CA ILE A 501 -0.87 -8.91 -9.37
C ILE A 501 0.22 -7.86 -9.16
N HIS A 502 1.47 -8.19 -9.48
CA HIS A 502 2.58 -7.27 -9.40
C HIS A 502 2.82 -6.63 -10.75
N TRP A 503 3.29 -5.39 -10.78
CA TRP A 503 3.62 -4.71 -12.04
C TRP A 503 4.68 -5.49 -12.82
N GLY A 504 4.49 -5.56 -14.13
CA GLY A 504 5.19 -6.42 -15.07
C GLY A 504 6.10 -5.69 -16.05
N GLY A 505 6.46 -6.42 -17.11
CA GLY A 505 7.47 -6.05 -18.09
C GLY A 505 7.04 -5.12 -19.22
N TYR A 506 5.79 -4.68 -19.27
CA TYR A 506 5.32 -3.71 -20.28
C TYR A 506 5.66 -2.27 -19.90
N ALA A 507 6.92 -2.06 -19.54
CA ALA A 507 7.50 -0.79 -19.16
C ALA A 507 8.99 -0.80 -19.48
N GLN A 508 9.58 0.38 -19.69
CA GLN A 508 11.02 0.53 -19.86
C GLN A 508 11.81 0.28 -18.57
N LYS A 509 11.16 0.39 -17.41
CA LYS A 509 11.75 0.08 -16.10
C LYS A 509 10.79 -0.74 -15.26
N ALA A 510 11.33 -1.64 -14.44
CA ALA A 510 10.57 -2.41 -13.46
C ALA A 510 11.34 -2.54 -12.15
N ARG A 511 10.65 -2.40 -11.01
CA ARG A 511 11.20 -2.64 -9.68
C ARG A 511 10.61 -3.92 -9.09
N LEU A 512 11.47 -4.88 -8.79
CA LEU A 512 11.08 -6.29 -8.60
C LEU A 512 11.74 -6.87 -7.35
N LYS A 513 11.18 -7.97 -6.84
CA LYS A 513 11.86 -8.70 -5.79
C LYS A 513 13.07 -9.45 -6.32
N ALA A 514 14.18 -9.40 -5.59
CA ALA A 514 15.41 -10.09 -6.01
C ALA A 514 15.23 -11.62 -6.14
N SER A 515 14.34 -12.22 -5.35
CA SER A 515 14.04 -13.66 -5.44
C SER A 515 13.26 -14.07 -6.68
N TRP A 516 12.69 -13.14 -7.43
CA TRP A 516 11.94 -13.43 -8.66
C TRP A 516 12.81 -13.45 -9.91
N LEU A 517 13.91 -12.70 -9.87
CA LEU A 517 14.90 -12.62 -10.94
C LEU A 517 15.78 -13.86 -10.92
N VAL A 518 16.32 -14.22 -12.07
CA VAL A 518 17.49 -15.09 -12.20
C VAL A 518 18.53 -14.42 -13.12
N PRO A 519 19.84 -14.69 -12.92
CA PRO A 519 20.87 -14.21 -13.82
C PRO A 519 20.64 -14.70 -15.25
N LEU A 520 20.82 -13.81 -16.22
CA LEU A 520 20.84 -14.20 -17.63
C LEU A 520 22.03 -15.14 -17.87
N GLN A 521 21.77 -16.29 -18.48
CA GLN A 521 22.80 -17.31 -18.70
C GLN A 521 23.76 -16.89 -19.81
N ASP A 522 25.03 -17.26 -19.67
CA ASP A 522 26.05 -17.01 -20.68
C ASP A 522 25.63 -17.59 -22.03
N GLY A 523 25.80 -16.79 -23.09
CA GLY A 523 25.40 -17.16 -24.45
C GLY A 523 23.97 -16.75 -24.85
N LEU A 524 23.16 -16.23 -23.91
CA LEU A 524 21.86 -15.63 -24.23
C LEU A 524 21.92 -14.11 -24.24
N THR A 525 21.28 -13.50 -25.23
CA THR A 525 20.91 -12.08 -25.18
C THR A 525 19.56 -11.88 -24.49
N THR A 526 19.27 -10.68 -23.99
CA THR A 526 17.96 -10.33 -23.40
C THR A 526 16.82 -10.55 -24.39
N ARG A 527 17.06 -10.21 -25.67
CA ARG A 527 16.15 -10.50 -26.78
C ARG A 527 15.87 -11.99 -26.92
N GLN A 528 16.91 -12.82 -27.00
CA GLN A 528 16.74 -14.28 -27.11
C GLN A 528 16.05 -14.86 -25.87
N ALA A 529 16.37 -14.38 -24.67
CA ALA A 529 15.69 -14.80 -23.45
C ALA A 529 14.19 -14.49 -23.50
N MET A 530 13.76 -13.35 -24.04
CA MET A 530 12.34 -13.04 -24.16
C MET A 530 11.63 -13.75 -25.32
N ALA A 531 12.35 -14.04 -26.38
CA ALA A 531 11.88 -14.96 -27.41
C ALA A 531 11.53 -16.33 -26.81
N VAL A 532 12.33 -16.82 -25.84
CA VAL A 532 12.01 -18.02 -25.03
C VAL A 532 10.83 -17.72 -24.09
N GLY A 533 10.99 -16.73 -23.21
CA GLY A 533 10.01 -16.30 -22.20
C GLY A 533 9.45 -17.44 -21.34
N THR A 534 8.27 -17.21 -20.76
CA THR A 534 7.56 -18.23 -19.96
C THR A 534 7.29 -19.48 -20.77
N ALA A 535 6.90 -19.37 -22.04
CA ALA A 535 6.54 -20.53 -22.85
C ALA A 535 7.72 -21.50 -23.07
N GLY A 536 8.88 -20.97 -23.43
CA GLY A 536 10.08 -21.78 -23.64
C GLY A 536 10.68 -22.31 -22.35
N LEU A 537 10.64 -21.54 -21.25
CA LEU A 537 11.02 -22.05 -19.93
C LEU A 537 10.13 -23.24 -19.53
N THR A 538 8.82 -23.13 -19.77
CA THR A 538 7.85 -24.19 -19.47
C THR A 538 8.12 -25.44 -20.33
N ALA A 539 8.46 -25.26 -21.61
CA ALA A 539 8.87 -26.37 -22.48
C ALA A 539 10.13 -27.07 -21.94
N MET A 540 11.15 -26.33 -21.49
CA MET A 540 12.35 -26.94 -20.92
C MET A 540 12.08 -27.67 -19.61
N LEU A 541 11.24 -27.11 -18.73
CA LEU A 541 10.82 -27.79 -17.50
C LEU A 541 10.09 -29.12 -17.79
N ALA A 542 9.29 -29.16 -18.85
CA ALA A 542 8.64 -30.39 -19.30
C ALA A 542 9.66 -31.44 -19.78
N VAL A 543 10.65 -31.04 -20.58
CA VAL A 543 11.73 -31.92 -21.03
C VAL A 543 12.53 -32.47 -19.84
N LEU A 544 12.94 -31.59 -18.92
CA LEU A 544 13.65 -31.99 -17.69
C LEU A 544 12.84 -32.97 -16.85
N ALA A 545 11.53 -32.76 -16.72
CA ALA A 545 10.66 -33.65 -15.96
C ALA A 545 10.54 -35.03 -16.63
N LEU A 546 10.46 -35.08 -17.95
CA LEU A 546 10.42 -36.32 -18.72
C LEU A 546 11.75 -37.09 -18.65
N GLU A 547 12.88 -36.41 -18.83
CA GLU A 547 14.23 -36.99 -18.69
C GLU A 547 14.46 -37.54 -17.28
N LYS A 548 14.01 -36.82 -16.25
CA LYS A 548 14.08 -37.27 -14.85
C LYS A 548 13.28 -38.55 -14.60
N GLN A 549 12.25 -38.82 -15.39
CA GLN A 549 11.49 -40.09 -15.37
C GLN A 549 12.07 -41.16 -16.31
N GLY A 550 13.26 -40.94 -16.87
CA GLY A 550 13.99 -41.92 -17.67
C GLY A 550 13.71 -41.87 -19.17
N LEU A 551 13.12 -40.79 -19.70
CA LEU A 551 12.94 -40.63 -21.14
C LEU A 551 14.30 -40.42 -21.84
N THR A 552 14.66 -41.30 -22.77
CA THR A 552 15.88 -41.18 -23.60
C THR A 552 15.53 -41.13 -25.11
N PRO A 553 16.41 -40.60 -25.98
CA PRO A 553 16.16 -40.54 -27.43
C PRO A 553 15.82 -41.91 -28.06
N GLU A 554 16.36 -43.00 -27.50
CA GLU A 554 16.17 -44.37 -28.00
C GLU A 554 14.82 -44.99 -27.57
N ALA A 555 14.09 -44.37 -26.64
CA ALA A 555 12.81 -44.89 -26.15
C ALA A 555 11.68 -44.83 -27.21
N GLY A 556 11.88 -44.04 -28.27
CA GLY A 556 10.96 -43.86 -29.40
C GLY A 556 10.32 -42.46 -29.43
N PRO A 557 9.28 -42.26 -30.26
CA PRO A 557 8.80 -40.93 -30.58
C PRO A 557 8.14 -40.23 -29.39
N VAL A 558 8.42 -38.94 -29.26
CA VAL A 558 7.83 -38.04 -28.26
C VAL A 558 6.76 -37.20 -28.93
N LEU A 559 5.54 -37.28 -28.39
CA LEU A 559 4.41 -36.52 -28.91
C LEU A 559 4.42 -35.09 -28.36
N VAL A 560 4.12 -34.10 -29.20
CA VAL A 560 3.95 -32.71 -28.77
C VAL A 560 2.57 -32.22 -29.23
N THR A 561 1.69 -31.91 -28.28
CA THR A 561 0.38 -31.31 -28.58
C THR A 561 0.49 -29.78 -28.61
N GLY A 562 -0.44 -29.12 -29.32
CA GLY A 562 -0.39 -27.66 -29.49
C GLY A 562 0.91 -27.20 -30.15
N ALA A 563 1.46 -28.01 -31.07
CA ALA A 563 2.84 -27.88 -31.54
C ALA A 563 3.16 -26.55 -32.24
N SER A 564 2.16 -25.88 -32.82
CA SER A 564 2.35 -24.56 -33.44
C SER A 564 2.26 -23.38 -32.46
N GLY A 565 1.90 -23.64 -31.18
CA GLY A 565 1.81 -22.63 -30.13
C GLY A 565 3.17 -22.35 -29.47
N GLY A 566 3.19 -21.40 -28.53
CA GLY A 566 4.43 -20.94 -27.88
C GLY A 566 5.21 -22.06 -27.17
N VAL A 567 4.54 -22.89 -26.37
CA VAL A 567 5.21 -24.00 -25.66
C VAL A 567 5.58 -25.13 -26.61
N GLY A 568 4.65 -25.57 -27.45
CA GLY A 568 4.83 -26.71 -28.35
C GLY A 568 5.93 -26.51 -29.39
N SER A 569 6.06 -25.30 -29.94
CA SER A 569 7.09 -25.00 -30.95
C SER A 569 8.51 -25.05 -30.35
N VAL A 570 8.68 -24.52 -29.14
CA VAL A 570 9.95 -24.57 -28.41
C VAL A 570 10.26 -26.00 -27.95
N ALA A 571 9.27 -26.73 -27.42
CA ALA A 571 9.43 -28.13 -27.03
C ALA A 571 9.87 -29.02 -28.21
N THR A 572 9.24 -28.84 -29.38
CA THR A 572 9.63 -29.54 -30.62
C THR A 572 11.08 -29.27 -30.99
N SER A 573 11.51 -28.01 -30.89
CA SER A 573 12.87 -27.61 -31.23
C SER A 573 13.91 -28.18 -30.26
N ILE A 574 13.63 -28.15 -28.95
CA ILE A 574 14.52 -28.71 -27.91
C ILE A 574 14.65 -30.22 -28.09
N LEU A 575 13.53 -30.93 -28.16
CA LEU A 575 13.51 -32.39 -28.27
C LEU A 575 14.22 -32.85 -29.55
N SER A 576 13.96 -32.20 -30.68
CA SER A 576 14.66 -32.51 -31.93
C SER A 576 16.18 -32.29 -31.83
N ASN A 577 16.61 -31.18 -31.21
CA ASN A 577 18.04 -30.88 -31.04
C ASN A 577 18.74 -31.88 -30.09
N LEU A 578 18.02 -32.37 -29.09
CA LEU A 578 18.48 -33.43 -28.17
C LEU A 578 18.43 -34.84 -28.81
N GLY A 579 17.99 -34.96 -30.07
CA GLY A 579 18.02 -36.21 -30.83
C GLY A 579 16.75 -37.06 -30.70
N TYR A 580 15.69 -36.57 -30.07
CA TYR A 580 14.41 -37.27 -30.00
C TYR A 580 13.68 -37.24 -31.35
N GLU A 581 13.02 -38.33 -31.71
CA GLU A 581 12.00 -38.32 -32.77
C GLU A 581 10.75 -37.59 -32.27
N VAL A 582 10.36 -36.50 -32.93
CA VAL A 582 9.23 -35.67 -32.48
C VAL A 582 8.03 -35.81 -33.40
N ALA A 583 6.90 -36.23 -32.83
CA ALA A 583 5.59 -36.24 -33.49
C ALA A 583 4.79 -35.00 -33.07
N ALA A 584 4.52 -34.10 -34.02
CA ALA A 584 3.85 -32.83 -33.75
C ALA A 584 2.36 -32.87 -34.12
N VAL A 585 1.48 -32.63 -33.14
CA VAL A 585 0.04 -32.59 -33.37
C VAL A 585 -0.39 -31.21 -33.85
N THR A 586 -1.10 -31.16 -34.98
CA THR A 586 -1.65 -29.91 -35.54
C THR A 586 -3.07 -30.09 -36.09
N GLY A 587 -3.91 -29.08 -35.86
CA GLY A 587 -5.23 -28.96 -36.51
C GLY A 587 -5.21 -28.10 -37.78
N ARG A 588 -4.02 -27.62 -38.19
CA ARG A 588 -3.82 -26.76 -39.35
C ARG A 588 -2.83 -27.47 -40.30
N PRO A 589 -3.30 -28.25 -41.28
CA PRO A 589 -2.44 -28.98 -42.22
C PRO A 589 -1.45 -28.07 -42.95
N GLU A 590 -1.83 -26.82 -43.24
CA GLU A 590 -0.97 -25.80 -43.84
C GLU A 590 0.23 -25.39 -42.97
N GLY A 591 0.20 -25.72 -41.66
CA GLY A 591 1.30 -25.48 -40.73
C GLY A 591 2.34 -26.59 -40.67
N ALA A 592 2.23 -27.65 -41.49
CA ALA A 592 3.12 -28.81 -41.43
C ALA A 592 4.58 -28.46 -41.74
N ASP A 593 4.84 -27.60 -42.72
CA ASP A 593 6.22 -27.24 -43.10
C ASP A 593 6.93 -26.43 -42.02
N TYR A 594 6.18 -25.57 -41.33
CA TYR A 594 6.65 -24.86 -40.13
C TYR A 594 7.05 -25.85 -39.02
N LEU A 595 6.23 -26.87 -38.75
CA LEU A 595 6.56 -27.85 -37.71
C LEU A 595 7.78 -28.71 -38.08
N ARG A 596 7.94 -29.03 -39.38
CA ARG A 596 9.15 -29.73 -39.86
C ARG A 596 10.40 -28.86 -39.75
N SER A 597 10.31 -27.55 -40.00
CA SER A 597 11.47 -26.65 -39.83
C SER A 597 11.91 -26.55 -38.36
N LEU A 598 10.99 -26.75 -37.41
CA LEU A 598 11.32 -26.87 -35.98
C LEU A 598 11.95 -28.22 -35.61
N GLY A 599 11.82 -29.24 -36.46
CA GLY A 599 12.42 -30.56 -36.25
C GLY A 599 11.43 -31.71 -36.01
N ALA A 600 10.13 -31.51 -36.26
CA ALA A 600 9.17 -32.61 -36.22
C ALA A 600 9.44 -33.62 -37.34
N SER A 601 9.63 -34.90 -36.96
CA SER A 601 9.80 -36.01 -37.89
C SER A 601 8.47 -36.58 -38.37
N GLU A 602 7.41 -36.43 -37.58
CA GLU A 602 6.06 -36.89 -37.89
C GLU A 602 5.03 -35.77 -37.64
N ILE A 603 4.06 -35.62 -38.53
CA ILE A 603 2.93 -34.72 -38.36
C ILE A 603 1.68 -35.54 -38.07
N VAL A 604 1.06 -35.30 -36.92
CA VAL A 604 -0.14 -36.01 -36.48
C VAL A 604 -1.35 -35.08 -36.62
N PRO A 605 -2.36 -35.42 -37.45
CA PRO A 605 -3.59 -34.65 -37.54
C PRO A 605 -4.32 -34.60 -36.19
N ARG A 606 -4.79 -33.41 -35.79
CA ARG A 606 -5.54 -33.23 -34.53
C ARG A 606 -6.72 -34.19 -34.38
N ASP A 607 -7.44 -34.43 -35.47
CA ASP A 607 -8.66 -35.25 -35.47
C ASP A 607 -8.38 -36.72 -35.12
N GLU A 608 -7.15 -37.20 -35.32
CA GLU A 608 -6.76 -38.55 -34.89
C GLU A 608 -6.78 -38.71 -33.37
N LEU A 609 -6.65 -37.62 -32.60
CA LEU A 609 -6.53 -37.63 -31.15
C LEU A 609 -7.58 -36.76 -30.44
N ALA A 610 -8.51 -36.14 -31.16
CA ALA A 610 -9.44 -35.15 -30.61
C ALA A 610 -10.47 -35.73 -29.63
N GLU A 611 -10.91 -36.98 -29.87
CA GLU A 611 -11.95 -37.66 -29.08
C GLU A 611 -11.36 -38.71 -28.15
N VAL A 612 -12.02 -38.98 -27.01
CA VAL A 612 -11.65 -40.07 -26.09
C VAL A 612 -11.88 -41.43 -26.74
N SER A 613 -10.94 -42.36 -26.58
CA SER A 613 -11.12 -43.72 -27.09
C SER A 613 -12.09 -44.53 -26.21
N GLU A 614 -13.00 -45.29 -26.84
CA GLU A 614 -13.83 -46.26 -26.12
C GLU A 614 -13.01 -47.43 -25.57
N ARG A 615 -11.81 -47.68 -26.11
CA ARG A 615 -10.94 -48.79 -25.69
C ARG A 615 -10.23 -48.47 -24.37
N PRO A 616 -10.14 -49.44 -23.43
CA PRO A 616 -9.37 -49.30 -22.19
C PRO A 616 -7.89 -48.95 -22.37
N LEU A 617 -7.27 -49.49 -23.42
CA LEU A 617 -5.90 -49.24 -23.85
C LEU A 617 -5.84 -49.23 -25.38
N GLU A 618 -5.08 -48.29 -25.93
CA GLU A 618 -4.75 -48.24 -27.36
C GLU A 618 -3.35 -48.81 -27.60
N LYS A 619 -2.94 -48.93 -28.87
CA LYS A 619 -1.59 -49.38 -29.23
C LYS A 619 -0.55 -48.42 -28.67
N GLU A 620 0.51 -48.97 -28.09
CA GLU A 620 1.67 -48.20 -27.63
C GLU A 620 2.34 -47.50 -28.81
N ARG A 621 2.43 -46.18 -28.76
CA ARG A 621 3.00 -45.34 -29.82
C ARG A 621 4.08 -44.41 -29.27
N TRP A 622 3.83 -43.75 -28.13
CA TRP A 622 4.64 -42.63 -27.66
C TRP A 622 5.51 -42.99 -26.45
N ALA A 623 6.80 -42.66 -26.51
CA ALA A 623 7.72 -42.83 -25.40
C ALA A 623 7.49 -41.79 -24.29
N GLY A 624 7.09 -40.58 -24.69
CA GLY A 624 6.66 -39.52 -23.80
C GLY A 624 5.77 -38.52 -24.54
N CYS A 625 5.22 -37.56 -23.80
CA CYS A 625 4.42 -36.48 -24.39
C CYS A 625 4.65 -35.16 -23.66
N VAL A 626 4.76 -34.06 -24.41
CA VAL A 626 4.62 -32.69 -23.93
C VAL A 626 3.24 -32.19 -24.35
N ASP A 627 2.33 -32.04 -23.38
CA ASP A 627 0.95 -31.68 -23.62
C ASP A 627 0.64 -30.22 -23.26
N ALA A 628 0.37 -29.41 -24.29
CA ALA A 628 -0.06 -28.03 -24.18
C ALA A 628 -1.58 -27.83 -24.42
N VAL A 629 -2.36 -28.92 -24.51
CA VAL A 629 -3.79 -28.86 -24.85
C VAL A 629 -4.67 -29.31 -23.69
N GLY A 630 -4.39 -30.43 -23.05
CA GLY A 630 -5.27 -31.00 -22.02
C GLY A 630 -6.53 -31.66 -22.59
N GLY A 631 -7.57 -31.80 -21.76
CA GLY A 631 -8.89 -32.23 -22.22
C GLY A 631 -9.00 -33.70 -22.67
N PRO A 632 -10.00 -34.00 -23.53
CA PRO A 632 -10.19 -35.31 -24.17
C PRO A 632 -8.95 -35.85 -24.91
N MET A 633 -8.16 -34.96 -25.52
CA MET A 633 -6.94 -35.33 -26.24
C MET A 633 -5.90 -35.92 -25.29
N LEU A 634 -5.62 -35.24 -24.17
CA LEU A 634 -4.72 -35.75 -23.13
C LEU A 634 -5.22 -37.11 -22.59
N ALA A 635 -6.52 -37.23 -22.32
CA ALA A 635 -7.12 -38.48 -21.85
C ALA A 635 -6.86 -39.65 -22.82
N ARG A 636 -6.95 -39.41 -24.13
CA ARG A 636 -6.65 -40.42 -25.15
C ARG A 636 -5.16 -40.73 -25.25
N ILE A 637 -4.31 -39.70 -25.23
CA ILE A 637 -2.85 -39.86 -25.31
C ILE A 637 -2.33 -40.78 -24.20
N LEU A 638 -2.86 -40.66 -22.97
CA LEU A 638 -2.51 -41.54 -21.85
C LEU A 638 -2.68 -43.03 -22.19
N GLY A 639 -3.67 -43.39 -23.01
CA GLY A 639 -3.89 -44.76 -23.48
C GLY A 639 -2.91 -45.26 -24.55
N GLN A 640 -2.11 -44.36 -25.15
CA GLN A 640 -1.14 -44.63 -26.21
C GLN A 640 0.32 -44.55 -25.74
N ILE A 641 0.57 -44.11 -24.50
CA ILE A 641 1.92 -44.08 -23.93
C ILE A 641 2.46 -45.52 -23.75
N LYS A 642 3.74 -45.70 -24.08
CA LYS A 642 4.50 -46.94 -23.90
C LYS A 642 4.64 -47.30 -22.42
N TYR A 643 4.95 -48.56 -22.13
CA TYR A 643 5.23 -49.00 -20.76
C TYR A 643 6.28 -48.12 -20.07
N GLY A 644 5.98 -47.63 -18.86
CA GLY A 644 6.83 -46.74 -18.06
C GLY A 644 6.94 -45.31 -18.56
N GLY A 645 6.28 -44.94 -19.66
CA GLY A 645 6.36 -43.61 -20.25
C GLY A 645 5.64 -42.53 -19.44
N SER A 646 5.95 -41.26 -19.73
CA SER A 646 5.42 -40.13 -18.97
C SER A 646 4.85 -39.03 -19.88
N VAL A 647 3.84 -38.32 -19.39
CA VAL A 647 3.24 -37.15 -20.05
C VAL A 647 3.43 -35.93 -19.17
N ALA A 648 4.09 -34.90 -19.69
CA ALA A 648 4.21 -33.58 -19.06
C ALA A 648 3.02 -32.70 -19.49
N SER A 649 2.11 -32.43 -18.54
CA SER A 649 0.88 -31.67 -18.78
C SER A 649 1.03 -30.21 -18.33
N ILE A 650 0.75 -29.30 -19.27
CA ILE A 650 1.05 -27.86 -19.15
C ILE A 650 -0.18 -27.00 -19.47
N GLY A 651 -0.92 -27.35 -20.53
CA GLY A 651 -1.89 -26.45 -21.14
C GLY A 651 -3.36 -26.80 -20.93
N LEU A 652 -4.22 -25.81 -21.15
CA LEU A 652 -5.67 -25.86 -20.92
C LEU A 652 -6.48 -25.58 -22.21
N ALA A 653 -5.85 -25.54 -23.38
CA ALA A 653 -6.50 -25.13 -24.63
C ALA A 653 -7.68 -26.02 -25.06
N GLY A 654 -7.69 -27.28 -24.59
CA GLY A 654 -8.74 -28.27 -24.78
C GLY A 654 -9.72 -28.37 -23.61
N GLY A 655 -9.59 -27.52 -22.58
CA GLY A 655 -10.44 -27.50 -21.39
C GLY A 655 -9.78 -28.07 -20.12
N ALA A 656 -10.42 -27.83 -18.97
CA ALA A 656 -9.92 -28.22 -17.65
C ALA A 656 -10.27 -29.66 -17.24
N ASP A 657 -11.21 -30.30 -17.95
CA ASP A 657 -11.64 -31.65 -17.64
C ASP A 657 -10.64 -32.69 -18.14
N LEU A 658 -10.38 -33.72 -17.32
CA LEU A 658 -9.56 -34.87 -17.73
C LEU A 658 -10.40 -36.16 -17.70
N PRO A 659 -11.10 -36.51 -18.79
CA PRO A 659 -11.95 -37.70 -18.87
C PRO A 659 -11.13 -39.00 -19.10
N ALA A 660 -10.06 -39.19 -18.33
CA ALA A 660 -9.15 -40.33 -18.46
C ALA A 660 -9.58 -41.53 -17.61
N ARG A 661 -9.19 -42.73 -18.05
CA ARG A 661 -9.37 -43.98 -17.28
C ARG A 661 -8.10 -44.29 -16.49
N VAL A 662 -8.22 -44.99 -15.36
CA VAL A 662 -7.08 -45.39 -14.51
C VAL A 662 -6.22 -46.52 -15.10
N ILE A 663 -6.68 -47.17 -16.17
CA ILE A 663 -6.10 -48.39 -16.73
C ILE A 663 -4.66 -48.22 -17.26
N PRO A 664 -4.29 -47.14 -17.99
CA PRO A 664 -2.90 -46.92 -18.40
C PRO A 664 -1.92 -46.80 -17.24
N PHE A 665 -2.34 -46.20 -16.13
CA PHE A 665 -1.53 -46.09 -14.91
C PHE A 665 -1.28 -47.46 -14.28
N LEU A 666 -2.33 -48.28 -14.17
CA LEU A 666 -2.25 -49.60 -13.52
C LEU A 666 -1.48 -50.63 -14.35
N LEU A 667 -1.69 -50.67 -15.66
CA LEU A 667 -1.17 -51.75 -16.52
C LEU A 667 0.15 -51.40 -17.22
N ARG A 668 0.43 -50.10 -17.42
CA ARG A 668 1.66 -49.64 -18.08
C ARG A 668 2.53 -48.76 -17.20
N GLY A 669 2.10 -48.42 -15.97
CA GLY A 669 2.86 -47.52 -15.11
C GLY A 669 3.05 -46.13 -15.72
N VAL A 670 2.09 -45.66 -16.53
CA VAL A 670 2.15 -44.34 -17.17
C VAL A 670 2.11 -43.24 -16.11
N ASN A 671 2.97 -42.23 -16.23
CA ASN A 671 2.95 -41.07 -15.32
C ASN A 671 2.31 -39.85 -15.99
N LEU A 672 1.55 -39.09 -15.20
CA LEU A 672 1.08 -37.76 -15.57
C LEU A 672 1.79 -36.74 -14.68
N LEU A 673 2.66 -35.93 -15.27
CA LEU A 673 3.52 -34.96 -14.58
C LEU A 673 2.92 -33.56 -14.77
N GLY A 674 2.54 -32.90 -13.68
CA GLY A 674 2.11 -31.50 -13.72
C GLY A 674 3.33 -30.57 -13.83
N ILE A 675 3.31 -29.67 -14.81
CA ILE A 675 4.37 -28.68 -14.99
C ILE A 675 3.84 -27.30 -14.61
N ASP A 676 4.28 -26.79 -13.47
CA ASP A 676 4.11 -25.38 -13.09
C ASP A 676 5.36 -24.60 -13.52
N SER A 677 5.20 -23.44 -14.15
CA SER A 677 6.31 -22.51 -14.42
C SER A 677 6.18 -21.19 -13.66
N VAL A 678 5.08 -20.98 -12.94
CA VAL A 678 4.77 -19.71 -12.26
C VAL A 678 5.46 -19.62 -10.91
N MET A 679 5.39 -20.67 -10.09
CA MET A 679 5.93 -20.67 -8.72
C MET A 679 7.20 -21.52 -8.58
N GLN A 680 7.89 -21.80 -9.70
CA GLN A 680 9.10 -22.60 -9.69
C GLN A 680 10.18 -22.01 -8.78
N PRO A 681 10.79 -22.81 -7.88
CA PRO A 681 11.92 -22.39 -7.06
C PRO A 681 13.10 -21.87 -7.88
N TYR A 682 13.90 -20.99 -7.27
CA TYR A 682 15.02 -20.30 -7.91
C TYR A 682 16.00 -21.26 -8.60
N ASP A 683 16.49 -22.30 -7.90
CA ASP A 683 17.49 -23.21 -8.46
C ASP A 683 16.96 -23.99 -9.67
N SER A 684 15.69 -24.41 -9.64
CA SER A 684 15.04 -25.07 -10.78
C SER A 684 14.95 -24.16 -12.00
N ARG A 685 14.71 -22.85 -11.79
CA ARG A 685 14.69 -21.85 -12.87
C ARG A 685 16.07 -21.64 -13.45
N VAL A 686 17.09 -21.52 -12.61
CA VAL A 686 18.48 -21.37 -13.05
C VAL A 686 18.89 -22.57 -13.91
N GLU A 687 18.60 -23.80 -13.46
CA GLU A 687 18.90 -25.01 -14.23
C GLU A 687 18.14 -25.05 -15.56
N ALA A 688 16.85 -24.73 -15.56
CA ALA A 688 16.06 -24.72 -16.79
C ALA A 688 16.56 -23.64 -17.78
N TRP A 689 16.91 -22.44 -17.31
CA TRP A 689 17.51 -21.42 -18.16
C TRP A 689 18.89 -21.82 -18.68
N ARG A 690 19.71 -22.49 -17.86
CA ARG A 690 21.01 -23.02 -18.26
C ARG A 690 20.84 -24.03 -19.39
N ARG A 691 19.88 -24.96 -19.26
CA ARG A 691 19.53 -25.93 -20.29
C ARG A 691 18.97 -25.27 -21.55
N VAL A 692 18.17 -24.22 -21.42
CA VAL A 692 17.69 -23.44 -22.58
C VAL A 692 18.88 -22.87 -23.35
N ALA A 693 19.87 -22.28 -22.67
CA ALA A 693 21.05 -21.72 -23.32
C ALA A 693 21.88 -22.78 -24.08
N THR A 694 21.89 -24.04 -23.62
CA THR A 694 22.69 -25.11 -24.23
C THR A 694 21.93 -25.91 -25.29
N ASP A 695 20.65 -26.19 -25.07
CA ASP A 695 19.93 -27.23 -25.80
C ASP A 695 18.91 -26.68 -26.81
N LEU A 696 18.55 -25.39 -26.69
CA LEU A 696 17.66 -24.76 -27.65
C LEU A 696 18.48 -24.15 -28.82
N PRO A 697 18.25 -24.56 -30.08
CA PRO A 697 18.87 -23.91 -31.23
C PRO A 697 18.30 -22.50 -31.44
N LEU A 698 18.96 -21.49 -30.88
CA LEU A 698 18.49 -20.09 -30.83
C LEU A 698 18.19 -19.48 -32.21
N SER A 699 18.88 -19.90 -33.26
CA SER A 699 18.60 -19.43 -34.63
C SER A 699 17.18 -19.77 -35.09
N ARG A 700 16.64 -20.93 -34.68
CA ARG A 700 15.25 -21.32 -35.00
C ARG A 700 14.22 -20.50 -34.23
N LEU A 701 14.60 -19.95 -33.08
CA LEU A 701 13.72 -19.14 -32.24
C LEU A 701 13.55 -17.72 -32.80
N GLU A 702 14.61 -17.16 -33.39
CA GLU A 702 14.57 -15.85 -34.04
C GLU A 702 13.67 -15.84 -35.28
N GLU A 703 13.67 -16.92 -36.06
CA GLU A 703 12.81 -17.08 -37.25
C GLU A 703 11.30 -17.12 -36.93
N ILE A 704 10.94 -17.47 -35.68
CA ILE A 704 9.53 -17.65 -35.25
C ILE A 704 9.02 -16.53 -34.34
N SER A 705 9.81 -15.46 -34.21
CA SER A 705 9.58 -14.35 -33.31
C SER A 705 9.25 -13.06 -34.08
N THR A 706 8.19 -12.37 -33.66
CA THR A 706 7.83 -11.03 -34.16
C THR A 706 8.04 -10.00 -33.05
N VAL A 707 8.44 -8.77 -33.39
CA VAL A 707 8.67 -7.69 -32.43
C VAL A 707 7.49 -6.72 -32.48
N ALA A 708 7.03 -6.30 -31.31
CA ALA A 708 5.92 -5.37 -31.11
C ALA A 708 6.33 -4.25 -30.14
N SER A 709 5.76 -3.06 -30.32
CA SER A 709 5.87 -1.91 -29.41
C SER A 709 4.86 -2.00 -28.27
N LEU A 710 4.91 -1.07 -27.30
CA LEU A 710 3.89 -0.98 -26.25
C LEU A 710 2.51 -0.66 -26.83
N GLU A 711 2.46 0.17 -27.86
CA GLU A 711 1.24 0.63 -28.54
C GLU A 711 0.50 -0.50 -29.27
N ASP A 712 1.21 -1.55 -29.68
CA ASP A 712 0.63 -2.72 -30.37
C ASP A 712 -0.10 -3.68 -29.40
N LEU A 713 0.23 -3.62 -28.10
CA LEU A 713 -0.18 -4.61 -27.11
C LEU A 713 -1.69 -4.74 -26.93
N PRO A 714 -2.52 -3.67 -26.92
CA PRO A 714 -3.97 -3.83 -26.80
C PRO A 714 -4.56 -4.70 -27.91
N ALA A 715 -4.17 -4.48 -29.17
CA ALA A 715 -4.65 -5.25 -30.31
C ALA A 715 -4.12 -6.70 -30.30
N LEU A 716 -2.85 -6.88 -29.93
CA LEU A 716 -2.23 -8.19 -29.83
C LEU A 716 -2.80 -9.01 -28.66
N GLY A 717 -3.20 -8.37 -27.56
CA GLY A 717 -3.90 -8.96 -26.42
C GLY A 717 -5.23 -9.60 -26.83
N GLU A 718 -6.02 -8.91 -27.67
CA GLU A 718 -7.24 -9.50 -28.24
C GLU A 718 -6.94 -10.64 -29.22
N ALA A 719 -5.89 -10.50 -30.03
CA ALA A 719 -5.50 -11.51 -31.01
C ALA A 719 -5.02 -12.82 -30.37
N ILE A 720 -4.26 -12.74 -29.26
CA ILE A 720 -3.76 -13.93 -28.57
C ILE A 720 -4.88 -14.70 -27.86
N LEU A 721 -5.83 -14.00 -27.25
CA LEU A 721 -7.02 -14.61 -26.64
C LEU A 721 -7.91 -15.30 -27.69
N ALA A 722 -7.98 -14.75 -28.91
CA ALA A 722 -8.69 -15.36 -30.03
C ALA A 722 -7.91 -16.49 -30.73
N GLY A 723 -6.71 -16.87 -30.26
CA GLY A 723 -5.89 -17.92 -30.87
C GLY A 723 -5.37 -17.56 -32.28
N ARG A 724 -5.28 -16.26 -32.60
CA ARG A 724 -4.83 -15.73 -33.89
C ARG A 724 -3.33 -15.46 -33.95
N VAL A 725 -2.64 -15.44 -32.81
CA VAL A 725 -1.18 -15.33 -32.74
C VAL A 725 -0.51 -16.67 -33.05
N LYS A 726 0.53 -16.64 -33.89
CA LYS A 726 1.39 -17.78 -34.22
C LYS A 726 2.80 -17.52 -33.68
N GLY A 727 3.50 -18.55 -33.23
CA GLY A 727 4.88 -18.42 -32.76
C GLY A 727 5.01 -17.57 -31.49
N ARG A 728 6.04 -16.72 -31.43
CA ARG A 728 6.35 -15.85 -30.29
C ARG A 728 6.26 -14.37 -30.69
N VAL A 729 5.84 -13.55 -29.74
CA VAL A 729 5.80 -12.09 -29.88
C VAL A 729 6.67 -11.52 -28.76
N LEU A 730 7.79 -10.91 -29.15
CA LEU A 730 8.61 -10.10 -28.27
C LEU A 730 8.04 -8.68 -28.23
N VAL A 731 8.17 -8.09 -27.07
CA VAL A 731 7.76 -6.71 -26.83
C VAL A 731 9.03 -5.91 -26.56
N ASP A 732 9.26 -4.88 -27.35
CA ASP A 732 10.35 -3.92 -27.12
C ASP A 732 9.73 -2.65 -26.50
N PRO A 733 9.86 -2.43 -25.18
CA PRO A 733 9.30 -1.25 -24.54
C PRO A 733 10.05 0.04 -24.90
N ASN A 734 11.17 -0.06 -25.63
CA ASN A 734 12.02 1.07 -26.00
C ASN A 734 11.83 1.51 -27.46
N GLN A 735 10.90 0.88 -28.18
CA GLN A 735 10.59 1.18 -29.58
C GLN A 735 9.52 2.26 -29.74
#